data_AF-A0A3B8NFW3-F1
#
_entry.id   AF-A0A3B8NFW3-F1
#
_cell.length_a   1.000
_cell.length_b   1.000
_cell.length_c   1.000
_cell.angle_alpha   90.00
_cell.angle_beta   90.00
_cell.angle_gamma   90.00
#
_symmetry.space_group_name_H-M   'P 1'
#
loop_
_entity.id
_entity.type
_entity.pdbx_description
1 polymer ?
#
loop_
_entity_poly.entity_id
_entity_poly.type
_entity_poly.pdbx_seq_one_letter_code
_entity_poly.pdbx_strand_id
1 'polypeptide(L)'
;MTSIERERKYILQEKDAERLKEKSPKRAIIQCYKESSVQHESRRRLEIIPEPTGIRHVWTSAKKEPGSGPHERFETEETIDPAEIDLSDLKECPYISKIRYYISSFNEGSAEVVLDEFVDTPGHSHKVGDTPVKYLLEIELPRTANTELYEETLRKHKLQSVKLIEDSSYDNRRIASKGGKGVSHELVEFMENRVAEKAVVVVFQGNSFFTNFARLELPDDQLKNIIREKGPDEVVFPEGTFCSRRSNVDEKKQYKLREIFRRGHHVSYEDVRLLAAEIDSLHQIVGKGNVLGAVEYIVFPPSEKGFDCKTEDGRCYPRVFEYLSRLTENVFSIEPGFQDIDFHTNCSEKVVDAFRKLWGILDDIRRKHEDLRMIVDVAGGLKYPGILAALYCVFNRIPFFYTYEGSNLPIKFPAVPVSWDYGYFDESLVAFKKSAQARSVNYAEFSGLPQFIRNLFNVSAGELRSVIPLDRVDAGYQEARKMPFGYGEEFLKLLGDKNKQDYIKKMVATKWSLQWIGDQIPETVEHSQRHSKRLMEFTVNLVNTIGEDNLLNGVPIDLKEEFYFVLAIAMNVHDLGHTNLQYRTKNNKVINLDGLPSIVRDLHNELTVQMLKDKAKWSLLKGLEDFSDYEKLEKAVKLVTKYHRSHVPISPRQKLDKKDFTATFALDITPLEIKAREEFEDDEKWAKLTIMAAKWLRFIDGADVQADRTVDESFSKMRENRTAYEILTIIEDLESDNQIDNKPRQKINEIKDKLSSCKGGINRESAVELDKSGKCLEEYVYLKIREALNQNDLSLINGVVRSIDKIAFKSRQFKHFQKHSLVSYIYPRLFIEKSKNGDLDGKLFLTVKLDSYKTVSDKALEIEIDREVREDLTEEFEKALLSEHSVKRIDIDTGVNRVLLTPLGNSKGVLYTLIKWFDQKSNCPPVDKIIVLTSEESRKALDEIVSKAGFERSKVHEIVAQNPFSGFSEVEALSEQFKQLCPANTSFVVNLTGGTSFMQYAVTRMMEKFEKDQGGNQITKVFTVDRRSQAEQKNEPYVMGEVVEVP
;
A
#
# COMPACT_ATOMS: atom_id res chain seq x y z
N MET A 1 23.81 -16.07 -2.64
CA MET A 1 24.71 -16.81 -3.56
C MET A 1 25.93 -15.92 -3.57
N THR A 2 27.13 -16.41 -3.30
CA THR A 2 28.28 -15.51 -3.12
C THR A 2 28.57 -14.73 -4.42
N SER A 3 28.44 -13.40 -4.38
CA SER A 3 28.78 -12.51 -5.50
C SER A 3 30.29 -12.22 -5.52
N ILE A 4 30.88 -12.04 -6.71
CA ILE A 4 32.21 -11.47 -6.90
C ILE A 4 31.96 -10.19 -7.70
N GLU A 5 32.19 -9.04 -7.10
CA GLU A 5 31.95 -7.71 -7.67
C GLU A 5 33.23 -7.16 -8.31
N ARG A 6 33.10 -6.54 -9.49
CA ARG A 6 34.17 -5.79 -10.16
C ARG A 6 33.71 -4.34 -10.33
N GLU A 7 34.09 -3.48 -9.40
CA GLU A 7 33.71 -2.07 -9.37
C GLU A 7 34.92 -1.11 -9.45
N ARG A 8 34.71 0.10 -10.00
CA ARG A 8 35.63 1.24 -9.90
C ARG A 8 34.87 2.49 -9.45
N LYS A 9 35.53 3.29 -8.60
CA LYS A 9 34.96 4.53 -8.03
C LYS A 9 35.71 5.76 -8.52
N TYR A 10 34.98 6.82 -8.78
CA TYR A 10 35.51 8.08 -9.29
C TYR A 10 34.94 9.27 -8.51
N ILE A 11 35.78 10.28 -8.26
CA ILE A 11 35.32 11.54 -7.64
C ILE A 11 34.74 12.43 -8.73
N LEU A 12 33.54 12.96 -8.49
CA LEU A 12 32.83 13.82 -9.43
C LEU A 12 32.74 15.27 -8.94
N GLN A 13 32.87 16.21 -9.89
CA GLN A 13 32.58 17.62 -9.64
C GLN A 13 31.08 17.89 -9.74
N GLU A 14 30.58 18.88 -8.99
CA GLU A 14 29.15 19.21 -8.90
C GLU A 14 28.49 19.45 -10.26
N LYS A 15 29.18 20.16 -11.16
CA LYS A 15 28.69 20.40 -12.52
C LYS A 15 28.42 19.12 -13.32
N ASP A 16 29.29 18.12 -13.19
CA ASP A 16 29.12 16.84 -13.89
C ASP A 16 28.06 15.98 -13.20
N ALA A 17 27.96 16.04 -11.87
CA ALA A 17 26.93 15.35 -11.10
C ALA A 17 25.53 15.85 -11.47
N GLU A 18 25.29 17.17 -11.46
CA GLU A 18 23.99 17.76 -11.82
C GLU A 18 23.55 17.37 -13.24
N ARG A 19 24.48 17.29 -14.19
CA ARG A 19 24.20 16.82 -15.56
C ARG A 19 23.69 15.38 -15.60
N LEU A 20 24.15 14.52 -14.70
CA LEU A 20 23.74 13.11 -14.65
C LEU A 20 22.40 12.92 -13.90
N LYS A 21 22.06 13.79 -12.95
CA LYS A 21 20.87 13.63 -12.09
C LYS A 21 19.54 13.84 -12.81
N GLU A 22 19.49 14.72 -13.81
CA GLU A 22 18.25 15.32 -14.34
C GLU A 22 17.18 14.30 -14.82
N LYS A 23 17.58 13.06 -15.14
CA LYS A 23 16.66 12.00 -15.63
C LYS A 23 16.85 10.63 -14.98
N SER A 24 17.59 10.57 -13.87
CA SER A 24 17.94 9.30 -13.25
C SER A 24 16.99 8.93 -12.10
N PRO A 25 16.46 7.70 -12.07
CA PRO A 25 15.79 7.18 -10.90
C PRO A 25 16.69 7.32 -9.67
N LYS A 26 16.11 7.74 -8.55
CA LYS A 26 16.86 8.00 -7.32
C LYS A 26 16.28 7.25 -6.14
N ARG A 27 17.15 6.79 -5.22
CA ARG A 27 16.79 6.13 -3.96
C ARG A 27 17.59 6.74 -2.82
N ALA A 28 16.99 6.84 -1.65
CA ALA A 28 17.70 7.26 -0.44
C ALA A 28 18.23 6.00 0.24
N ILE A 29 19.46 6.07 0.73
CA ILE A 29 20.12 4.95 1.40
C ILE A 29 20.64 5.45 2.76
N ILE A 30 20.22 4.76 3.82
CA ILE A 30 20.82 4.86 5.15
C ILE A 30 21.50 3.52 5.41
N GLN A 31 22.82 3.52 5.54
CA GLN A 31 23.59 2.30 5.74
C GLN A 31 24.39 2.40 7.05
N CYS A 32 24.16 1.43 7.92
CA CYS A 32 24.56 1.41 9.31
C CYS A 32 25.43 0.17 9.58
N TYR A 33 26.54 0.35 10.29
CA TYR A 33 27.54 -0.69 10.51
C TYR A 33 27.51 -1.20 11.96
N LYS A 34 27.12 -2.47 12.15
CA LYS A 34 27.13 -3.15 13.46
C LYS A 34 28.52 -3.64 13.83
N GLU A 35 29.23 -4.19 12.85
CA GLU A 35 30.63 -4.63 12.99
C GLU A 35 31.41 -4.19 11.75
N SER A 36 32.55 -3.54 11.96
CA SER A 36 33.40 -3.06 10.88
C SER A 36 34.86 -3.30 11.23
N SER A 37 35.35 -4.51 10.94
CA SER A 37 36.77 -4.84 10.99
C SER A 37 37.32 -5.09 9.57
N VAL A 38 38.64 -5.21 9.44
CA VAL A 38 39.28 -5.53 8.15
C VAL A 38 38.81 -6.89 7.61
N GLN A 39 38.46 -7.81 8.52
CA GLN A 39 38.12 -9.21 8.27
C GLN A 39 36.61 -9.52 8.30
N HIS A 40 35.79 -8.74 9.01
CA HIS A 40 34.35 -8.96 9.10
C HIS A 40 33.60 -7.63 9.03
N GLU A 41 32.62 -7.54 8.13
CA GLU A 41 31.71 -6.41 8.02
C GLU A 41 30.28 -6.92 8.17
N SER A 42 29.53 -6.34 9.11
CA SER A 42 28.11 -6.58 9.31
C SER A 42 27.37 -5.26 9.28
N ARG A 43 26.42 -5.12 8.35
CA ARG A 43 25.69 -3.87 8.09
C ARG A 43 24.19 -4.08 7.99
N ARG A 44 23.44 -3.04 8.37
CA ARG A 44 22.00 -2.89 8.11
C ARG A 44 21.83 -1.71 7.17
N ARG A 45 21.07 -1.87 6.09
CA ARG A 45 20.84 -0.84 5.07
C ARG A 45 19.33 -0.67 4.88
N LEU A 46 18.85 0.56 5.02
CA LEU A 46 17.52 0.98 4.62
C LEU A 46 17.61 1.66 3.25
N GLU A 47 16.89 1.13 2.28
CA GLU A 47 16.60 1.81 1.01
C GLU A 47 15.19 2.42 1.07
N ILE A 48 15.10 3.70 0.73
CA ILE A 48 13.87 4.48 0.65
C ILE A 48 13.64 4.79 -0.82
N ILE A 49 12.60 4.19 -1.39
CA ILE A 49 12.33 4.15 -2.82
C ILE A 49 11.05 4.95 -3.09
N PRO A 50 11.11 6.05 -3.85
CA PRO A 50 9.91 6.74 -4.29
C PRO A 50 9.19 5.88 -5.32
N GLU A 51 7.91 5.61 -5.06
CA GLU A 51 7.00 4.91 -5.97
C GLU A 51 5.91 5.92 -6.40
N PRO A 52 5.22 5.75 -7.55
CA PRO A 52 4.21 6.72 -7.99
C PRO A 52 3.06 6.92 -6.98
N THR A 53 2.83 5.92 -6.12
CA THR A 53 1.77 5.88 -5.11
C THR A 53 2.25 6.15 -3.68
N GLY A 54 3.54 6.45 -3.47
CA GLY A 54 4.07 6.71 -2.14
C GLY A 54 5.57 6.45 -1.99
N ILE A 55 5.97 5.94 -0.84
CA ILE A 55 7.36 5.62 -0.51
C ILE A 55 7.41 4.19 0.01
N ARG A 56 8.35 3.41 -0.52
CA ARG A 56 8.61 2.04 -0.09
C ARG A 56 9.93 1.96 0.66
N HIS A 57 9.93 1.22 1.78
CA HIS A 57 11.10 1.00 2.63
C HIS A 57 11.57 -0.44 2.52
N VAL A 58 12.84 -0.65 2.19
CA VAL A 58 13.45 -1.98 2.11
C VAL A 58 14.63 -2.05 3.07
N TRP A 59 14.52 -2.91 4.09
CA TRP A 59 15.60 -3.16 5.03
C TRP A 59 16.42 -4.38 4.61
N THR A 60 17.73 -4.25 4.55
CA THR A 60 18.67 -5.33 4.23
C THR A 60 19.72 -5.47 5.31
N SER A 61 20.07 -6.71 5.66
CA SER A 61 21.20 -7.10 6.51
C SER A 61 22.23 -7.72 5.58
N ALA A 62 23.48 -7.32 5.71
CA ALA A 62 24.55 -7.88 4.91
C ALA A 62 25.76 -8.20 5.77
N LYS A 63 26.38 -9.35 5.49
CA LYS A 63 27.65 -9.78 6.07
C LYS A 63 28.67 -9.99 4.95
N LYS A 64 29.83 -9.34 5.05
CA LYS A 64 30.96 -9.54 4.16
C LYS A 64 32.14 -10.21 4.89
N GLU A 65 32.71 -11.22 4.26
CA GLU A 65 33.89 -11.97 4.71
C GLU A 65 34.97 -11.98 3.60
N PRO A 66 36.28 -12.04 3.92
CA PRO A 66 37.36 -12.05 2.93
C PRO A 66 37.36 -13.35 2.10
N GLY A 67 37.61 -13.19 0.79
CA GLY A 67 37.78 -14.28 -0.17
C GLY A 67 39.24 -14.75 -0.30
N SER A 68 39.54 -15.45 -1.40
CA SER A 68 40.87 -16.05 -1.64
C SER A 68 41.91 -15.04 -2.13
N GLY A 69 41.49 -13.93 -2.76
CA GLY A 69 42.36 -12.84 -3.22
C GLY A 69 42.26 -11.54 -2.40
N PRO A 70 43.23 -10.62 -2.53
CA PRO A 70 43.28 -9.34 -1.76
C PRO A 70 42.14 -8.37 -2.09
N HIS A 71 41.40 -8.61 -3.17
CA HIS A 71 40.23 -7.82 -3.60
C HIS A 71 38.94 -8.65 -3.69
N GLU A 72 38.96 -9.92 -3.26
CA GLU A 72 37.77 -10.76 -3.26
C GLU A 72 37.11 -10.71 -1.88
N ARG A 73 35.80 -10.47 -1.85
CA ARG A 73 34.99 -10.58 -0.63
C ARG A 73 33.75 -11.39 -0.93
N PHE A 74 33.38 -12.26 0.01
CA PHE A 74 32.13 -13.00 0.00
C PHE A 74 31.08 -12.18 0.72
N GLU A 75 30.05 -11.74 0.00
CA GLU A 75 28.90 -11.06 0.58
C GLU A 75 27.69 -11.99 0.67
N THR A 76 27.00 -11.90 1.80
CA THR A 76 25.68 -12.48 2.02
C THR A 76 24.74 -11.36 2.43
N GLU A 77 23.73 -11.07 1.61
CA GLU A 77 22.66 -10.13 1.96
C GLU A 77 21.37 -10.91 2.26
N GLU A 78 20.53 -10.35 3.12
CA GLU A 78 19.18 -10.82 3.46
C GLU A 78 18.27 -9.60 3.64
N THR A 79 17.04 -9.63 3.16
CA THR A 79 16.05 -8.58 3.47
C THR A 79 15.40 -8.90 4.83
N ILE A 80 15.01 -7.86 5.57
CA ILE A 80 14.52 -7.95 6.95
C ILE A 80 13.10 -7.39 7.01
N ASP A 81 12.25 -7.95 7.88
CA ASP A 81 10.92 -7.41 8.15
C ASP A 81 11.09 -6.07 8.86
N PRO A 82 10.46 -4.98 8.39
CA PRO A 82 10.42 -3.73 9.15
C PRO A 82 9.98 -3.90 10.62
N ALA A 83 9.13 -4.89 10.94
CA ALA A 83 8.71 -5.20 12.31
C ALA A 83 9.83 -5.79 13.19
N GLU A 84 10.88 -6.37 12.60
CA GLU A 84 12.06 -6.87 13.29
C GLU A 84 13.13 -5.78 13.51
N ILE A 85 12.92 -4.57 12.97
CA ILE A 85 13.85 -3.45 13.12
C ILE A 85 13.50 -2.62 14.34
N ASP A 86 14.33 -2.68 15.36
CA ASP A 86 14.38 -1.67 16.41
C ASP A 86 15.41 -0.60 16.04
N LEU A 87 14.97 0.63 15.77
CA LEU A 87 15.87 1.75 15.46
C LEU A 87 16.76 2.13 16.65
N SER A 88 16.36 1.81 17.89
CA SER A 88 17.17 2.08 19.07
C SER A 88 18.50 1.30 19.05
N ASP A 89 18.50 0.08 18.48
CA ASP A 89 19.69 -0.74 18.27
C ASP A 89 20.68 -0.15 17.26
N LEU A 90 20.21 0.74 16.38
CA LEU A 90 21.02 1.33 15.30
C LEU A 90 21.55 2.73 15.65
N LYS A 91 21.14 3.28 16.80
CA LYS A 91 21.44 4.65 17.20
C LYS A 91 22.94 4.90 17.44
N GLU A 92 23.64 3.91 17.99
CA GLU A 92 25.07 4.04 18.34
C GLU A 92 26.03 3.59 17.24
N CYS A 93 25.50 3.06 16.14
CA CYS A 93 26.27 2.53 15.05
C CYS A 93 26.74 3.65 14.09
N PRO A 94 27.98 3.58 13.58
CA PRO A 94 28.42 4.43 12.48
C PRO A 94 27.51 4.23 11.26
N TYR A 95 27.14 5.31 10.59
CA TYR A 95 26.29 5.23 9.41
C TYR A 95 26.75 6.19 8.30
N ILE A 96 26.23 5.96 7.10
CA ILE A 96 26.23 6.90 5.99
C ILE A 96 24.78 7.16 5.53
N SER A 97 24.55 8.34 4.96
CA SER A 97 23.30 8.75 4.34
C SER A 97 23.59 9.31 2.95
N LYS A 98 22.95 8.75 1.93
CA LYS A 98 23.19 9.16 0.53
C LYS A 98 21.95 9.03 -0.33
N ILE A 99 21.87 9.83 -1.40
CA ILE A 99 20.94 9.63 -2.52
C ILE A 99 21.72 8.94 -3.64
N ARG A 100 21.28 7.74 -4.02
CA ARG A 100 21.83 6.98 -5.14
C ARG A 100 20.99 7.23 -6.37
N TYR A 101 21.61 7.72 -7.44
CA TYR A 101 21.03 7.92 -8.75
C TYR A 101 21.49 6.80 -9.68
N TYR A 102 20.56 6.12 -10.33
CA TYR A 102 20.83 5.06 -11.29
C TYR A 102 20.94 5.66 -12.69
N ILE A 103 22.17 5.77 -13.21
CA ILE A 103 22.45 6.42 -14.50
C ILE A 103 22.24 5.42 -15.65
N SER A 104 22.70 4.18 -15.46
CA SER A 104 22.42 3.05 -16.35
C SER A 104 22.51 1.75 -15.58
N SER A 105 21.60 0.82 -15.86
CA SER A 105 21.61 -0.55 -15.30
C SER A 105 22.32 -1.54 -16.22
N PHE A 106 22.56 -2.76 -15.73
CA PHE A 106 23.03 -3.87 -16.54
C PHE A 106 22.00 -4.24 -17.62
N ASN A 107 22.32 -4.01 -18.89
CA ASN A 107 21.61 -4.58 -20.04
C ASN A 107 22.63 -5.14 -21.03
N GLU A 108 22.50 -6.42 -21.39
CA GLU A 108 23.26 -7.11 -22.46
C GLU A 108 24.70 -6.59 -22.69
N GLY A 109 25.57 -6.73 -21.68
CA GLY A 109 26.99 -6.39 -21.79
C GLY A 109 27.38 -4.94 -21.46
N SER A 110 26.45 -4.09 -21.00
CA SER A 110 26.76 -2.75 -20.47
C SER A 110 27.18 -2.77 -19.00
N ALA A 111 27.96 -1.77 -18.58
CA ALA A 111 28.25 -1.52 -17.17
C ALA A 111 27.04 -0.90 -16.45
N GLU A 112 26.87 -1.22 -15.18
CA GLU A 112 26.01 -0.44 -14.29
C GLU A 112 26.77 0.83 -13.85
N VAL A 113 26.08 1.96 -13.87
CA VAL A 113 26.63 3.26 -13.47
C VAL A 113 25.70 3.89 -12.46
N VAL A 114 26.21 4.10 -11.25
CA VAL A 114 25.48 4.78 -10.18
C VAL A 114 26.26 6.00 -9.70
N LEU A 115 25.52 7.05 -9.35
CA LEU A 115 26.04 8.26 -8.74
C LEU A 115 25.49 8.37 -7.32
N ASP A 116 26.39 8.39 -6.34
CA ASP A 116 26.07 8.61 -4.94
C ASP A 116 26.28 10.08 -4.56
N GLU A 117 25.22 10.75 -4.16
CA GLU A 117 25.23 12.05 -3.48
C GLU A 117 25.19 11.82 -1.97
N PHE A 118 26.30 12.05 -1.27
CA PHE A 118 26.34 11.97 0.18
C PHE A 118 25.59 13.16 0.79
N VAL A 119 24.65 12.88 1.69
CA VAL A 119 23.77 13.88 2.27
C VAL A 119 24.15 14.09 3.72
N ASP A 120 24.73 15.27 3.99
CA ASP A 120 25.03 15.72 5.34
C ASP A 120 23.75 16.03 6.10
N THR A 121 23.74 15.76 7.40
CA THR A 121 22.61 16.03 8.29
C THR A 121 23.07 16.84 9.49
N PRO A 122 22.16 17.50 10.25
CA PRO A 122 22.57 18.29 11.41
C PRO A 122 23.38 17.45 12.41
N GLY A 123 24.68 17.78 12.54
CA GLY A 123 25.61 17.05 13.42
C GLY A 123 26.25 15.80 12.81
N HIS A 124 26.20 15.61 11.49
CA HIS A 124 26.88 14.52 10.79
C HIS A 124 27.27 14.93 9.37
N SER A 125 28.55 14.77 9.03
CA SER A 125 29.10 15.11 7.72
C SER A 125 29.96 13.98 7.16
N HIS A 126 29.91 13.74 5.85
CA HIS A 126 30.65 12.67 5.19
C HIS A 126 32.03 13.14 4.73
N LYS A 127 33.10 12.55 5.28
CA LYS A 127 34.49 12.97 5.01
C LYS A 127 35.45 11.78 4.93
N VAL A 128 36.54 11.96 4.19
CA VAL A 128 37.72 11.08 4.20
C VAL A 128 38.91 11.92 4.68
N GLY A 129 39.38 11.64 5.90
CA GLY A 129 40.28 12.56 6.60
C GLY A 129 39.61 13.92 6.78
N ASP A 130 40.25 14.99 6.30
CA ASP A 130 39.71 16.35 6.32
C ASP A 130 38.94 16.74 5.04
N THR A 131 38.84 15.83 4.06
CA THR A 131 38.23 16.13 2.75
C THR A 131 36.74 15.76 2.74
N PRO A 132 35.82 16.71 2.49
CA PRO A 132 34.40 16.42 2.31
C PRO A 132 34.14 15.53 1.09
N VAL A 133 33.26 14.55 1.25
CA VAL A 133 32.81 13.69 0.15
C VAL A 133 31.37 14.07 -0.19
N LYS A 134 31.15 14.62 -1.39
CA LYS A 134 29.81 15.03 -1.86
C LYS A 134 29.28 14.10 -2.96
N TYR A 135 30.10 13.79 -3.96
CA TYR A 135 29.72 12.97 -5.12
C TYR A 135 30.73 11.87 -5.41
N LEU A 136 30.25 10.62 -5.49
CA LEU A 136 31.02 9.48 -5.97
C LEU A 136 30.28 8.80 -7.12
N LEU A 137 30.98 8.55 -8.22
CA LEU A 137 30.49 7.73 -9.32
C LEU A 137 31.06 6.32 -9.18
N GLU A 138 30.21 5.31 -9.24
CA GLU A 138 30.57 3.90 -9.16
C GLU A 138 30.15 3.25 -10.49
N ILE A 139 31.11 2.57 -11.11
CA ILE A 139 30.89 1.79 -12.34
C ILE A 139 31.13 0.33 -11.98
N GLU A 140 30.14 -0.52 -12.21
CA GLU A 140 30.23 -1.96 -11.99
C GLU A 140 30.15 -2.72 -13.33
N LEU A 141 31.03 -3.70 -13.52
CA LEU A 141 31.07 -4.50 -14.75
C LEU A 141 30.41 -5.88 -14.54
N PRO A 142 29.71 -6.40 -15.58
CA PRO A 142 29.29 -7.80 -15.58
C PRO A 142 30.48 -8.74 -15.42
N ARG A 143 30.27 -9.91 -14.79
CA ARG A 143 31.33 -10.91 -14.56
C ARG A 143 32.11 -11.30 -15.83
N THR A 144 31.45 -11.29 -16.99
CA THR A 144 32.00 -11.69 -18.29
C THR A 144 32.64 -10.54 -19.07
N ALA A 145 32.54 -9.29 -18.58
CA ALA A 145 32.98 -8.11 -19.31
C ALA A 145 34.48 -7.80 -19.12
N ASN A 146 35.08 -7.19 -20.16
CA ASN A 146 36.47 -6.73 -20.16
C ASN A 146 36.61 -5.36 -19.47
N THR A 147 37.78 -5.07 -18.89
CA THR A 147 38.09 -3.80 -18.22
C THR A 147 38.09 -2.59 -19.17
N GLU A 148 38.23 -2.78 -20.47
CA GLU A 148 38.08 -1.71 -21.49
C GLU A 148 36.69 -1.05 -21.44
N LEU A 149 35.67 -1.77 -20.97
CA LEU A 149 34.30 -1.28 -20.83
C LEU A 149 34.19 -0.08 -19.87
N TYR A 150 35.11 0.06 -18.91
CA TYR A 150 35.17 1.24 -18.05
C TYR A 150 35.38 2.53 -18.85
N GLU A 151 36.38 2.53 -19.74
CA GLU A 151 36.73 3.71 -20.55
C GLU A 151 35.64 4.05 -21.56
N GLU A 152 35.02 3.02 -22.16
CA GLU A 152 33.88 3.19 -23.05
C GLU A 152 32.69 3.84 -22.31
N THR A 153 32.40 3.38 -21.09
CA THR A 153 31.33 3.91 -20.25
C THR A 153 31.60 5.36 -19.86
N LEU A 154 32.83 5.70 -19.45
CA LEU A 154 33.22 7.09 -19.16
C LEU A 154 33.07 7.99 -20.39
N ARG A 155 33.46 7.52 -21.58
CA ARG A 155 33.27 8.27 -22.83
C ARG A 155 31.78 8.47 -23.15
N LYS A 156 30.95 7.44 -23.02
CA LYS A 156 29.50 7.49 -23.25
C LYS A 156 28.83 8.59 -22.42
N HIS A 157 29.22 8.72 -21.16
CA HIS A 157 28.67 9.73 -20.23
C HIS A 157 29.44 11.07 -20.21
N LYS A 158 30.44 11.24 -21.08
CA LYS A 158 31.31 12.44 -21.18
C LYS A 158 32.06 12.74 -19.87
N LEU A 159 32.66 11.72 -19.27
CA LEU A 159 33.35 11.75 -17.96
C LEU A 159 34.84 11.40 -18.08
N GLN A 160 35.48 11.71 -19.20
CA GLN A 160 36.88 11.27 -19.47
C GLN A 160 37.92 11.94 -18.56
N SER A 161 37.57 13.04 -17.89
CA SER A 161 38.45 13.82 -17.01
C SER A 161 38.28 13.53 -15.52
N VAL A 162 37.47 12.52 -15.16
CA VAL A 162 37.18 12.20 -13.76
C VAL A 162 38.32 11.39 -13.13
N LYS A 163 38.58 11.62 -11.84
CA LYS A 163 39.71 11.00 -11.15
C LYS A 163 39.30 9.63 -10.57
N LEU A 164 39.98 8.57 -10.99
CA LEU A 164 39.86 7.23 -10.41
C LEU A 164 40.36 7.23 -8.96
N ILE A 165 39.64 6.53 -8.09
CA ILE A 165 40.06 6.24 -6.72
C ILE A 165 40.79 4.89 -6.74
N GLU A 166 42.09 4.89 -6.45
CA GLU A 166 42.95 3.70 -6.48
C GLU A 166 43.09 3.01 -5.11
N ASP A 167 42.60 3.63 -4.04
CA ASP A 167 42.70 3.14 -2.67
C ASP A 167 41.31 2.89 -2.02
N SER A 168 41.30 2.23 -0.86
CA SER A 168 40.08 1.92 -0.10
C SER A 168 39.61 3.05 0.82
N SER A 169 40.19 4.26 0.71
CA SER A 169 39.86 5.36 1.63
C SER A 169 38.42 5.87 1.47
N TYR A 170 37.84 5.70 0.27
CA TYR A 170 36.46 6.05 -0.05
C TYR A 170 35.48 4.86 0.05
N ASP A 171 35.87 3.76 0.71
CA ASP A 171 34.92 2.71 1.07
C ASP A 171 33.84 3.31 2.00
N ASN A 172 32.56 2.98 1.76
CA ASN A 172 31.43 3.45 2.58
C ASN A 172 31.66 3.27 4.10
N ARG A 173 32.32 2.18 4.52
CA ARG A 173 32.64 1.91 5.94
C ARG A 173 33.65 2.88 6.56
N ARG A 174 34.52 3.48 5.74
CA ARG A 174 35.53 4.45 6.19
C ARG A 174 35.00 5.87 6.18
N ILE A 175 34.02 6.14 5.33
CA ILE A 175 33.23 7.38 5.33
C ILE A 175 32.25 7.37 6.52
N ALA A 176 31.71 6.19 6.86
CA ALA A 176 30.78 6.01 7.97
C ALA A 176 31.37 6.52 9.28
N SER A 177 30.61 7.39 9.95
CA SER A 177 30.98 7.95 11.23
C SER A 177 29.80 7.95 12.18
N LYS A 178 30.06 8.10 13.47
CA LYS A 178 29.00 8.29 14.46
C LYS A 178 28.44 9.70 14.30
N GLY A 179 27.21 9.83 13.83
CA GLY A 179 26.47 11.10 13.81
C GLY A 179 25.84 11.40 15.18
N GLY A 180 25.60 12.69 15.47
CA GLY A 180 25.18 13.12 16.82
C GLY A 180 23.91 12.45 17.39
N LYS A 181 22.93 12.08 16.55
CA LYS A 181 21.68 11.41 16.97
C LYS A 181 21.54 9.95 16.52
N GLY A 182 22.50 9.42 15.74
CA GLY A 182 22.38 8.08 15.15
C GLY A 182 21.31 7.94 14.07
N VAL A 183 21.05 6.70 13.67
CA VAL A 183 19.90 6.35 12.81
C VAL A 183 18.62 6.50 13.62
N SER A 184 17.75 7.41 13.20
CA SER A 184 16.55 7.85 13.94
C SER A 184 15.37 8.07 12.98
N HIS A 185 14.15 8.17 13.52
CA HIS A 185 12.97 8.52 12.73
C HIS A 185 13.13 9.87 12.03
N GLU A 186 13.78 10.85 12.65
CA GLU A 186 14.02 12.15 12.01
C GLU A 186 14.98 12.06 10.82
N LEU A 187 15.98 11.17 10.88
CA LEU A 187 16.86 10.91 9.74
C LEU A 187 16.09 10.23 8.60
N VAL A 188 15.23 9.26 8.91
CA VAL A 188 14.39 8.59 7.91
C VAL A 188 13.46 9.59 7.24
N GLU A 189 12.71 10.39 8.02
CA GLU A 189 11.83 11.45 7.49
C GLU A 189 12.61 12.46 6.62
N PHE A 190 13.82 12.83 7.04
CA PHE A 190 14.67 13.74 6.28
C PHE A 190 15.05 13.15 4.91
N MET A 191 15.45 11.88 4.89
CA MET A 191 15.84 11.19 3.66
C MET A 191 14.62 10.93 2.75
N GLU A 192 13.45 10.62 3.30
CA GLU A 192 12.18 10.54 2.56
C GLU A 192 11.86 11.85 1.84
N ASN A 193 11.92 12.98 2.55
CA ASN A 193 11.65 14.29 1.95
C ASN A 193 12.68 14.68 0.88
N ARG A 194 13.91 14.17 0.96
CA ARG A 194 14.98 14.42 -0.02
C ARG A 194 14.76 13.66 -1.33
N VAL A 195 14.18 12.46 -1.27
CA VAL A 195 13.80 11.69 -2.48
C VAL A 195 12.43 12.03 -3.02
N ALA A 196 11.55 12.60 -2.19
CA ALA A 196 10.25 13.09 -2.63
C ALA A 196 10.36 14.15 -3.75
N GLU A 197 9.22 14.42 -4.37
CA GLU A 197 9.04 15.51 -5.32
C GLU A 197 9.37 16.87 -4.69
N LYS A 198 9.81 17.79 -5.53
CA LYS A 198 10.03 19.18 -5.12
C LYS A 198 8.72 19.78 -4.60
N ALA A 199 8.83 20.66 -3.62
CA ALA A 199 7.67 21.26 -2.97
C ALA A 199 7.44 22.70 -3.42
N VAL A 200 6.17 23.08 -3.59
CA VAL A 200 5.74 24.48 -3.50
C VAL A 200 5.36 24.77 -2.05
N VAL A 201 6.00 25.76 -1.44
CA VAL A 201 5.70 26.17 -0.07
C VAL A 201 4.87 27.45 -0.08
N VAL A 202 3.66 27.38 0.45
CA VAL A 202 2.78 28.54 0.63
C VAL A 202 3.04 29.15 2.00
N VAL A 203 3.40 30.43 2.03
CA VAL A 203 3.77 31.15 3.25
C VAL A 203 2.86 32.35 3.46
N PHE A 204 2.38 32.54 4.68
CA PHE A 204 1.53 33.67 5.04
C PHE A 204 2.38 34.85 5.51
N GLN A 205 2.28 35.99 4.82
CA GLN A 205 3.02 37.18 5.18
C GLN A 205 2.57 37.74 6.54
N GLY A 206 3.52 37.94 7.44
CA GLY A 206 3.35 38.66 8.69
C GLY A 206 4.18 39.93 8.78
N ASN A 207 4.17 40.55 9.95
CA ASN A 207 4.92 41.78 10.25
C ASN A 207 6.21 41.50 11.03
N SER A 208 6.67 40.24 11.02
CA SER A 208 7.83 39.79 11.80
C SER A 208 9.09 40.56 11.40
N PHE A 209 9.29 40.77 10.09
CA PHE A 209 10.42 41.51 9.53
C PHE A 209 10.54 42.91 10.13
N PHE A 210 9.50 43.75 9.96
CA PHE A 210 9.53 45.11 10.49
C PHE A 210 9.64 45.15 12.02
N THR A 211 9.04 44.19 12.72
CA THR A 211 9.11 44.09 14.18
C THR A 211 10.54 43.78 14.65
N ASN A 212 11.22 42.83 14.00
CA ASN A 212 12.59 42.47 14.34
C ASN A 212 13.59 43.53 13.87
N PHE A 213 13.36 44.13 12.69
CA PHE A 213 14.19 45.22 12.17
C PHE A 213 14.17 46.44 13.09
N ALA A 214 13.00 46.80 13.64
CA ALA A 214 12.87 47.92 14.58
C ALA A 214 13.70 47.73 15.87
N ARG A 215 14.05 46.48 16.23
CA ARG A 215 14.87 46.13 17.40
C ARG A 215 16.37 46.23 17.14
N LEU A 216 16.81 46.49 15.90
CA LEU A 216 18.21 46.67 15.58
C LEU A 216 18.76 47.96 16.20
N GLU A 217 19.95 47.84 16.79
CA GLU A 217 20.77 48.97 17.26
C GLU A 217 21.38 49.67 16.03
N LEU A 218 20.61 50.57 15.41
CA LEU A 218 21.00 51.32 14.22
C LEU A 218 21.60 52.69 14.59
N PRO A 219 22.53 53.24 13.78
CA PRO A 219 23.09 54.58 14.00
C PRO A 219 22.09 55.71 13.75
N ASP A 220 21.05 55.44 12.95
CA ASP A 220 20.03 56.39 12.53
C ASP A 220 18.64 55.74 12.64
N ASP A 221 17.80 56.26 13.54
CA ASP A 221 16.42 55.80 13.71
C ASP A 221 15.52 56.22 12.52
N GLN A 222 15.92 57.18 11.68
CA GLN A 222 15.16 57.54 10.47
C GLN A 222 15.12 56.38 9.46
N LEU A 223 16.16 55.56 9.41
CA LEU A 223 16.21 54.38 8.53
C LEU A 223 15.06 53.40 8.80
N LYS A 224 14.62 53.29 10.06
CA LYS A 224 13.49 52.43 10.46
C LYS A 224 12.16 52.91 9.84
N ASN A 225 12.00 54.22 9.65
CA ASN A 225 10.84 54.80 8.99
C ASN A 225 10.95 54.67 7.46
N ILE A 226 12.13 54.94 6.89
CA ILE A 226 12.38 54.84 5.45
C ILE A 226 12.06 53.43 4.91
N ILE A 227 12.45 52.38 5.65
CA ILE A 227 12.21 50.98 5.27
C ILE A 227 10.72 50.58 5.27
N ARG A 228 9.86 51.35 5.95
CA ARG A 228 8.41 51.15 5.88
C ARG A 228 7.79 51.79 4.66
N GLU A 229 8.44 52.80 4.09
CA GLU A 229 7.92 53.60 2.98
C GLU A 229 8.48 53.17 1.62
N LYS A 230 9.73 52.70 1.58
CA LYS A 230 10.50 52.40 0.37
C LYS A 230 10.83 50.92 0.25
N GLY A 231 11.05 50.43 -0.96
CA GLY A 231 11.51 49.07 -1.22
C GLY A 231 13.01 48.87 -0.94
N PRO A 232 13.49 47.62 -0.82
CA PRO A 232 14.91 47.33 -0.56
C PRO A 232 15.86 47.91 -1.62
N ASP A 233 15.42 48.05 -2.88
CA ASP A 233 16.24 48.61 -3.96
C ASP A 233 16.31 50.16 -3.92
N GLU A 234 15.42 50.81 -3.17
CA GLU A 234 15.37 52.27 -2.99
C GLU A 234 16.05 52.74 -1.69
N VAL A 235 16.42 51.81 -0.81
CA VAL A 235 17.02 52.09 0.50
C VAL A 235 18.54 51.97 0.43
N VAL A 236 19.23 53.01 0.88
CA VAL A 236 20.68 52.97 1.07
C VAL A 236 20.99 52.39 2.45
N PHE A 237 21.37 51.11 2.48
CA PHE A 237 21.73 50.44 3.74
C PHE A 237 23.12 50.87 4.23
N PRO A 238 23.27 51.15 5.54
CA PRO A 238 24.55 51.58 6.11
C PRO A 238 25.59 50.46 6.07
N GLU A 239 26.86 50.85 5.94
CA GLU A 239 28.00 49.92 6.07
C GLU A 239 28.22 49.54 7.54
N GLY A 240 28.62 48.30 7.78
CA GLY A 240 28.90 47.76 9.12
C GLY A 240 27.96 46.64 9.55
N THR A 241 28.09 46.26 10.83
CA THR A 241 27.37 45.15 11.44
C THR A 241 26.47 45.67 12.55
N PHE A 242 25.20 45.31 12.53
CA PHE A 242 24.18 45.81 13.45
C PHE A 242 23.66 44.70 14.36
N CYS A 243 23.54 44.99 15.66
CA CYS A 243 23.11 44.01 16.64
C CYS A 243 21.60 44.09 16.89
N SER A 244 20.96 42.93 17.05
CA SER A 244 19.62 42.81 17.65
C SER A 244 19.74 42.16 19.03
N ARG A 245 18.96 42.66 20.00
CA ARG A 245 18.77 42.01 21.32
C ARG A 245 17.33 41.57 21.46
N ARG A 246 17.09 40.26 21.66
CA ARG A 246 15.79 39.73 22.10
C ARG A 246 15.79 39.56 23.61
N SER A 247 14.76 40.08 24.28
CA SER A 247 14.62 40.07 25.74
C SER A 247 14.46 38.69 26.38
N ASN A 248 14.14 37.64 25.60
CA ASN A 248 13.76 36.33 26.12
C ASN A 248 14.79 35.20 25.84
N VAL A 249 15.91 35.47 25.16
CA VAL A 249 16.84 34.40 24.70
C VAL A 249 18.33 34.67 25.01
N ASP A 250 18.72 35.84 25.55
CA ASP A 250 20.13 36.22 25.79
C ASP A 250 21.08 36.08 24.57
N GLU A 251 20.54 35.88 23.36
CA GLU A 251 21.30 35.72 22.12
C GLU A 251 21.44 37.09 21.42
N LYS A 252 22.68 37.56 21.25
CA LYS A 252 23.00 38.75 20.43
C LYS A 252 23.26 38.29 18.99
N LYS A 253 22.43 38.75 18.04
CA LYS A 253 22.60 38.45 16.61
C LYS A 253 23.07 39.69 15.85
N GLN A 254 23.98 39.48 14.91
CA GLN A 254 24.66 40.50 14.13
C GLN A 254 24.25 40.41 12.66
N TYR A 255 23.96 41.56 12.03
CA TYR A 255 23.46 41.62 10.66
C TYR A 255 24.24 42.63 9.82
N LYS A 256 24.62 42.23 8.59
CA LYS A 256 25.22 43.12 7.59
C LYS A 256 24.19 43.48 6.52
N LEU A 257 23.37 44.49 6.81
CA LEU A 257 22.16 44.80 6.02
C LEU A 257 22.44 45.05 4.53
N ARG A 258 23.56 45.72 4.21
CA ARG A 258 23.93 46.00 2.81
C ARG A 258 24.24 44.73 2.01
N GLU A 259 24.86 43.73 2.62
CA GLU A 259 25.11 42.43 1.99
C GLU A 259 23.79 41.65 1.87
N ILE A 260 23.00 41.62 2.94
CA ILE A 260 21.74 40.88 3.03
C ILE A 260 20.73 41.29 1.93
N PHE A 261 20.57 42.59 1.66
CA PHE A 261 19.57 43.07 0.70
C PHE A 261 20.10 43.36 -0.69
N ARG A 262 21.40 43.11 -0.95
CA ARG A 262 21.98 43.27 -2.29
C ARG A 262 21.36 42.26 -3.25
N ARG A 263 20.84 42.73 -4.39
CA ARG A 263 20.21 41.88 -5.40
C ARG A 263 21.18 40.84 -5.94
N GLY A 264 20.73 39.59 -6.05
CA GLY A 264 21.51 38.48 -6.60
C GLY A 264 22.73 38.08 -5.74
N HIS A 265 22.80 38.53 -4.49
CA HIS A 265 23.87 38.16 -3.57
C HIS A 265 23.41 36.99 -2.71
N HIS A 266 24.08 35.85 -2.81
CA HIS A 266 23.76 34.71 -1.96
C HIS A 266 24.15 34.98 -0.50
N VAL A 267 23.23 34.69 0.41
CA VAL A 267 23.39 34.95 1.86
C VAL A 267 23.09 33.67 2.61
N SER A 268 23.93 33.33 3.60
CA SER A 268 23.66 32.18 4.47
C SER A 268 22.44 32.44 5.34
N TYR A 269 21.63 31.42 5.58
CA TYR A 269 20.53 31.51 6.54
C TYR A 269 21.00 32.04 7.91
N GLU A 270 22.18 31.61 8.38
CA GLU A 270 22.70 32.06 9.66
C GLU A 270 22.94 33.56 9.73
N ASP A 271 23.14 34.25 8.61
CA ASP A 271 23.33 35.71 8.57
C ASP A 271 21.99 36.48 8.64
N VAL A 272 20.86 35.81 8.40
CA VAL A 272 19.51 36.39 8.40
C VAL A 272 18.57 35.76 9.43
N ARG A 273 19.02 34.73 10.15
CA ARG A 273 18.26 34.04 11.20
C ARG A 273 17.67 35.03 12.20
N LEU A 274 16.41 34.85 12.58
CA LEU A 274 15.60 35.74 13.43
C LEU A 274 15.25 37.11 12.84
N LEU A 275 15.66 37.43 11.61
CA LEU A 275 15.27 38.69 10.95
C LEU A 275 13.82 38.64 10.48
N ALA A 276 13.37 37.50 9.94
CA ALA A 276 11.99 37.27 9.53
C ALA A 276 11.57 35.83 9.85
N ALA A 277 10.44 35.67 10.53
CA ALA A 277 9.90 34.37 10.93
C ALA A 277 9.55 33.49 9.73
N GLU A 278 9.14 34.09 8.62
CA GLU A 278 8.85 33.43 7.36
C GLU A 278 10.10 32.75 6.77
N ILE A 279 11.26 33.40 6.89
CA ILE A 279 12.55 32.84 6.43
C ILE A 279 13.03 31.74 7.37
N ASP A 280 12.87 31.94 8.68
CA ASP A 280 13.17 30.92 9.69
C ASP A 280 12.32 29.66 9.46
N SER A 281 11.02 29.81 9.20
CA SER A 281 10.11 28.69 8.94
C SER A 281 10.43 27.98 7.63
N LEU A 282 10.70 28.72 6.54
CA LEU A 282 11.16 28.14 5.27
C LEU A 282 12.46 27.34 5.46
N HIS A 283 13.43 27.89 6.20
CA HIS A 283 14.68 27.19 6.50
C HIS A 283 14.42 25.91 7.30
N GLN A 284 13.51 25.92 8.26
CA GLN A 284 13.13 24.73 9.03
C GLN A 284 12.46 23.66 8.17
N ILE A 285 11.59 24.05 7.22
CA ILE A 285 10.98 23.13 6.24
C ILE A 285 12.08 22.50 5.37
N VAL A 286 13.05 23.28 4.89
CA VAL A 286 14.22 22.75 4.16
C VAL A 286 15.08 21.84 5.05
N GLY A 287 15.26 22.21 6.32
CA GLY A 287 15.98 21.43 7.33
C GLY A 287 15.34 20.08 7.65
N LYS A 288 14.07 19.87 7.27
CA LYS A 288 13.38 18.57 7.28
C LYS A 288 13.62 17.73 6.02
N GLY A 289 14.52 18.16 5.13
CA GLY A 289 14.91 17.45 3.90
C GLY A 289 14.11 17.85 2.67
N ASN A 290 13.14 18.76 2.79
CA ASN A 290 12.28 19.19 1.68
C ASN A 290 13.09 19.99 0.65
N VAL A 291 12.94 19.65 -0.62
CA VAL A 291 13.54 20.37 -1.73
C VAL A 291 12.54 21.39 -2.26
N LEU A 292 12.88 22.68 -2.22
CA LEU A 292 12.01 23.74 -2.71
C LEU A 292 12.02 23.75 -4.26
N GLY A 293 10.83 23.72 -4.85
CA GLY A 293 10.60 23.99 -6.27
C GLY A 293 10.06 25.40 -6.49
N ALA A 294 9.21 25.90 -5.58
CA ALA A 294 8.65 27.24 -5.62
C ALA A 294 8.26 27.72 -4.20
N VAL A 295 8.12 29.04 -4.05
CA VAL A 295 7.57 29.68 -2.85
C VAL A 295 6.48 30.66 -3.28
N GLU A 296 5.31 30.59 -2.66
CA GLU A 296 4.17 31.49 -2.95
C GLU A 296 3.71 32.17 -1.66
N TYR A 297 3.76 33.51 -1.62
CA TYR A 297 3.29 34.28 -0.48
C TYR A 297 1.81 34.62 -0.60
N ILE A 298 1.07 34.41 0.48
CA ILE A 298 -0.24 35.05 0.65
C ILE A 298 -0.05 36.33 1.43
N VAL A 299 -0.37 37.46 0.78
CA VAL A 299 -0.08 38.80 1.31
C VAL A 299 -1.34 39.54 1.72
N PHE A 300 -1.22 40.34 2.79
CA PHE A 300 -2.33 41.07 3.40
C PHE A 300 -2.06 42.58 3.40
N PRO A 301 -3.10 43.43 3.39
CA PRO A 301 -2.90 44.87 3.46
C PRO A 301 -2.30 45.25 4.83
N PRO A 302 -1.35 46.19 4.88
CA PRO A 302 -0.68 46.62 6.11
C PRO A 302 -1.59 47.45 7.03
N SER A 303 -2.64 48.08 6.48
CA SER A 303 -3.56 48.95 7.22
C SER A 303 -4.92 49.03 6.53
N GLU A 304 -5.90 49.67 7.17
CA GLU A 304 -7.23 49.99 6.61
C GLU A 304 -7.19 50.72 5.26
N LYS A 305 -6.10 51.45 4.97
CA LYS A 305 -5.94 52.18 3.72
C LYS A 305 -5.71 51.27 2.50
N GLY A 306 -5.47 49.98 2.72
CA GLY A 306 -5.21 48.99 1.65
C GLY A 306 -3.71 48.76 1.45
N PHE A 307 -3.37 48.17 0.30
CA PHE A 307 -2.00 47.81 -0.10
C PHE A 307 -1.16 49.03 -0.53
N ASP A 308 0.16 48.95 -0.32
CA ASP A 308 1.10 50.03 -0.65
C ASP A 308 1.53 50.02 -2.12
N CYS A 309 1.57 48.83 -2.74
CA CYS A 309 2.14 48.62 -4.08
C CYS A 309 1.17 47.88 -5.00
N LYS A 310 1.38 48.02 -6.32
CA LYS A 310 0.62 47.34 -7.38
C LYS A 310 1.53 46.92 -8.54
N THR A 311 1.26 45.75 -9.10
CA THR A 311 1.90 45.25 -10.33
C THR A 311 1.17 45.74 -11.58
N GLU A 312 1.80 45.56 -12.75
CA GLU A 312 1.23 45.95 -14.05
C GLU A 312 -0.07 45.20 -14.39
N ASP A 313 -0.20 43.95 -13.95
CA ASP A 313 -1.41 43.14 -14.10
C ASP A 313 -2.51 43.45 -13.04
N GLY A 314 -2.28 44.46 -12.20
CA GLY A 314 -3.25 44.96 -11.23
C GLY A 314 -3.27 44.24 -9.87
N ARG A 315 -2.43 43.23 -9.64
CA ARG A 315 -2.28 42.61 -8.31
C ARG A 315 -1.63 43.58 -7.32
N CYS A 316 -1.99 43.45 -6.04
CA CYS A 316 -1.59 44.39 -5.00
C CYS A 316 -0.71 43.70 -3.96
N TYR A 317 0.25 44.39 -3.34
CA TYR A 317 1.05 43.77 -2.27
C TYR A 317 1.56 44.79 -1.25
N PRO A 318 1.85 44.37 0.00
CA PRO A 318 2.36 45.24 1.05
C PRO A 318 3.87 45.44 0.89
N ARG A 319 4.41 46.58 1.35
CA ARG A 319 5.85 46.86 1.20
C ARG A 319 6.77 45.79 1.80
N VAL A 320 6.34 45.16 2.89
CA VAL A 320 7.10 44.06 3.54
C VAL A 320 7.37 42.89 2.59
N PHE A 321 6.51 42.64 1.60
CA PHE A 321 6.71 41.55 0.64
C PHE A 321 7.98 41.74 -0.18
N GLU A 322 8.36 42.96 -0.56
CA GLU A 322 9.59 43.19 -1.33
C GLU A 322 10.85 42.78 -0.54
N TYR A 323 10.84 43.02 0.78
CA TYR A 323 11.91 42.59 1.68
C TYR A 323 11.93 41.08 1.86
N LEU A 324 10.77 40.46 2.09
CA LEU A 324 10.66 39.00 2.19
C LEU A 324 11.08 38.32 0.89
N SER A 325 10.68 38.88 -0.25
CA SER A 325 11.05 38.41 -1.58
C SER A 325 12.56 38.44 -1.77
N ARG A 326 13.22 39.55 -1.43
CA ARG A 326 14.68 39.66 -1.52
C ARG A 326 15.40 38.70 -0.58
N LEU A 327 14.90 38.50 0.63
CA LEU A 327 15.48 37.52 1.57
C LEU A 327 15.32 36.09 1.04
N THR A 328 14.16 35.73 0.53
CA THR A 328 13.90 34.39 -0.04
C THR A 328 14.78 34.13 -1.26
N GLU A 329 14.91 35.12 -2.16
CA GLU A 329 15.81 35.05 -3.32
C GLU A 329 17.27 34.84 -2.89
N ASN A 330 17.77 35.68 -1.97
CA ASN A 330 19.18 35.65 -1.58
C ASN A 330 19.55 34.39 -0.76
N VAL A 331 18.63 33.87 0.06
CA VAL A 331 18.88 32.70 0.91
C VAL A 331 18.68 31.39 0.16
N PHE A 332 17.59 31.27 -0.60
CA PHE A 332 17.17 30.00 -1.22
C PHE A 332 17.37 29.97 -2.73
N SER A 333 17.81 31.06 -3.36
CA SER A 333 17.93 31.19 -4.82
C SER A 333 16.61 30.94 -5.57
N ILE A 334 15.49 31.31 -4.95
CA ILE A 334 14.14 31.17 -5.51
C ILE A 334 13.47 32.54 -5.48
N GLU A 335 13.02 33.00 -6.65
CA GLU A 335 12.15 34.17 -6.75
C GLU A 335 10.73 33.76 -6.34
N PRO A 336 10.17 34.32 -5.26
CA PRO A 336 8.85 33.91 -4.79
C PRO A 336 7.73 34.60 -5.57
N GLY A 337 6.64 33.86 -5.80
CA GLY A 337 5.37 34.42 -6.26
C GLY A 337 4.56 34.99 -5.09
N PHE A 338 3.46 35.69 -5.41
CA PHE A 338 2.50 36.14 -4.41
C PHE A 338 1.06 36.21 -4.93
N GLN A 339 0.12 36.15 -3.97
CA GLN A 339 -1.31 36.30 -4.13
C GLN A 339 -1.88 37.18 -3.03
N ASP A 340 -2.71 38.16 -3.39
CA ASP A 340 -3.20 39.17 -2.46
C ASP A 340 -4.60 38.88 -1.92
N ILE A 341 -4.78 39.14 -0.62
CA ILE A 341 -6.06 38.98 0.06
C ILE A 341 -6.38 40.26 0.85
N ASP A 342 -7.46 40.93 0.45
CA ASP A 342 -8.01 42.11 1.13
C ASP A 342 -8.67 41.73 2.47
N PHE A 343 -7.86 41.42 3.49
CA PHE A 343 -8.31 41.01 4.83
C PHE A 343 -8.13 42.15 5.84
N HIS A 344 -9.21 42.58 6.49
CA HIS A 344 -9.19 43.60 7.53
C HIS A 344 -9.98 43.14 8.76
N THR A 345 -9.32 43.08 9.92
CA THR A 345 -9.90 42.54 11.17
C THR A 345 -11.07 43.35 11.71
N ASN A 346 -11.17 44.62 11.35
CA ASN A 346 -12.24 45.53 11.77
C ASN A 346 -13.46 45.53 10.83
N CYS A 347 -13.40 44.82 9.69
CA CYS A 347 -14.46 44.80 8.69
C CYS A 347 -14.96 43.38 8.44
N SER A 348 -16.12 43.04 9.01
CA SER A 348 -16.71 41.69 8.89
C SER A 348 -17.00 41.26 7.45
N GLU A 349 -17.26 42.21 6.54
CA GLU A 349 -17.43 41.95 5.12
C GLU A 349 -16.14 41.46 4.48
N LYS A 350 -15.05 42.21 4.66
CA LYS A 350 -13.75 41.83 4.12
C LYS A 350 -13.22 40.54 4.72
N VAL A 351 -13.50 40.25 5.99
CA VAL A 351 -13.17 38.96 6.62
C VAL A 351 -13.87 37.80 5.91
N VAL A 352 -15.19 37.87 5.73
CA VAL A 352 -15.97 36.80 5.07
C VAL A 352 -15.55 36.63 3.60
N ASP A 353 -15.32 37.72 2.88
CA ASP A 353 -14.88 37.68 1.49
C ASP A 353 -13.45 37.10 1.35
N ALA A 354 -12.52 37.48 2.23
CA ALA A 354 -11.17 36.94 2.27
C ALA A 354 -11.16 35.43 2.52
N PHE A 355 -12.03 34.93 3.41
CA PHE A 355 -12.14 33.50 3.71
C PHE A 355 -12.58 32.70 2.48
N ARG A 356 -13.56 33.22 1.73
CA ARG A 356 -14.01 32.60 0.47
C ARG A 356 -12.93 32.65 -0.61
N LYS A 357 -12.23 33.79 -0.75
CA LYS A 357 -11.16 33.97 -1.73
C LYS A 357 -9.95 33.07 -1.47
N LEU A 358 -9.58 32.88 -0.20
CA LEU A 358 -8.40 32.09 0.19
C LEU A 358 -8.43 30.67 -0.39
N TRP A 359 -9.56 29.99 -0.36
CA TRP A 359 -9.67 28.64 -0.91
C TRP A 359 -9.44 28.62 -2.43
N GLY A 360 -9.91 29.65 -3.16
CA GLY A 360 -9.65 29.78 -4.59
C GLY A 360 -8.19 30.04 -4.92
N ILE A 361 -7.54 30.90 -4.13
CA ILE A 361 -6.11 31.16 -4.27
C ILE A 361 -5.30 29.88 -4.05
N LEU A 362 -5.64 29.07 -3.05
CA LEU A 362 -4.94 27.81 -2.79
C LEU A 362 -5.16 26.78 -3.92
N ASP A 363 -6.37 26.71 -4.50
CA ASP A 363 -6.63 25.88 -5.68
C ASP A 363 -5.84 26.36 -6.91
N ASP A 364 -5.73 27.66 -7.11
CA ASP A 364 -4.98 28.26 -8.21
C ASP A 364 -3.48 27.96 -8.08
N ILE A 365 -2.93 28.08 -6.87
CA ILE A 365 -1.54 27.69 -6.58
C ILE A 365 -1.34 26.20 -6.87
N ARG A 366 -2.26 25.34 -6.40
CA ARG A 366 -2.19 23.90 -6.64
C ARG A 366 -2.25 23.53 -8.12
N ARG A 367 -3.07 24.23 -8.91
CA ARG A 367 -3.15 24.02 -10.38
C ARG A 367 -1.94 24.56 -11.12
N LYS A 368 -1.42 25.72 -10.69
CA LYS A 368 -0.22 26.34 -11.28
C LYS A 368 1.02 25.45 -11.10
N HIS A 369 1.09 24.73 -9.99
CA HIS A 369 2.21 23.88 -9.60
C HIS A 369 1.77 22.41 -9.47
N GLU A 370 1.03 21.88 -10.45
CA GLU A 370 0.46 20.52 -10.35
C GLU A 370 1.54 19.42 -10.27
N ASP A 371 2.74 19.70 -10.78
CA ASP A 371 3.91 18.81 -10.77
C ASP A 371 4.71 18.87 -9.44
N LEU A 372 4.32 19.75 -8.51
CA LEU A 372 5.00 19.95 -7.24
C LEU A 372 4.10 19.54 -6.07
N ARG A 373 4.72 18.99 -5.03
CA ARG A 373 4.04 18.73 -3.77
C ARG A 373 3.72 20.04 -3.05
N MET A 374 2.46 20.28 -2.73
CA MET A 374 2.06 21.48 -1.98
C MET A 374 2.31 21.30 -0.48
N ILE A 375 2.98 22.28 0.14
CA ILE A 375 3.17 22.41 1.59
C ILE A 375 2.66 23.78 2.01
N VAL A 376 1.84 23.85 3.05
CA VAL A 376 1.33 25.13 3.57
C VAL A 376 1.92 25.40 4.94
N ASP A 377 2.61 26.54 5.09
CA ASP A 377 3.09 27.03 6.38
C ASP A 377 2.08 28.02 6.96
N VAL A 378 1.39 27.61 8.03
CA VAL A 378 0.37 28.42 8.70
C VAL A 378 0.90 29.17 9.92
N ALA A 379 2.23 29.18 10.13
CA ALA A 379 2.87 29.88 11.25
C ALA A 379 2.86 31.41 11.10
N GLY A 380 3.07 31.89 9.87
CA GLY A 380 3.17 33.32 9.56
C GLY A 380 1.84 34.05 9.49
N GLY A 381 1.89 35.38 9.59
CA GLY A 381 0.75 36.25 9.29
C GLY A 381 -0.34 36.32 10.36
N LEU A 382 -1.58 36.50 9.88
CA LEU A 382 -2.76 36.70 10.72
C LEU A 382 -3.40 35.35 11.08
N LYS A 383 -3.83 35.20 12.35
CA LYS A 383 -4.31 33.93 12.91
C LYS A 383 -5.48 33.31 12.15
N TYR A 384 -6.48 34.10 11.76
CA TYR A 384 -7.70 33.59 11.11
C TYR A 384 -7.46 33.02 9.71
N PRO A 385 -6.75 33.73 8.79
CA PRO A 385 -6.32 33.14 7.52
C PRO A 385 -5.55 31.83 7.68
N GLY A 386 -4.61 31.74 8.64
CA GLY A 386 -3.87 30.51 8.91
C GLY A 386 -4.76 29.33 9.32
N ILE A 387 -5.75 29.55 10.18
CA ILE A 387 -6.73 28.51 10.58
C ILE A 387 -7.55 28.01 9.38
N LEU A 388 -7.94 28.90 8.47
CA LEU A 388 -8.72 28.51 7.29
C LEU A 388 -7.89 27.83 6.22
N ALA A 389 -6.62 28.21 6.09
CA ALA A 389 -5.67 27.49 5.27
C ALA A 389 -5.46 26.07 5.80
N ALA A 390 -5.31 25.92 7.13
CA ALA A 390 -5.26 24.60 7.76
C ALA A 390 -6.54 23.79 7.51
N LEU A 391 -7.72 24.41 7.61
CA LEU A 391 -9.00 23.76 7.31
C LEU A 391 -9.09 23.32 5.84
N TYR A 392 -8.67 24.18 4.91
CA TYR A 392 -8.54 23.83 3.50
C TYR A 392 -7.61 22.63 3.31
N CYS A 393 -6.45 22.63 3.98
CA CYS A 393 -5.48 21.53 3.90
C CYS A 393 -6.08 20.21 4.40
N VAL A 394 -6.81 20.24 5.52
CA VAL A 394 -7.51 19.06 6.07
C VAL A 394 -8.52 18.49 5.06
N PHE A 395 -9.39 19.32 4.49
CA PHE A 395 -10.41 18.85 3.53
C PHE A 395 -9.83 18.43 2.17
N ASN A 396 -8.64 18.91 1.82
CA ASN A 396 -7.97 18.59 0.56
C ASN A 396 -6.82 17.57 0.71
N ARG A 397 -6.63 16.99 1.91
CA ARG A 397 -5.58 16.01 2.22
C ARG A 397 -4.16 16.54 1.91
N ILE A 398 -3.90 17.80 2.26
CA ILE A 398 -2.60 18.46 2.09
C ILE A 398 -1.93 18.58 3.47
N PRO A 399 -0.64 18.23 3.61
CA PRO A 399 0.09 18.46 4.86
C PRO A 399 0.37 19.95 5.07
N PHE A 400 0.34 20.40 6.32
CA PHE A 400 0.68 21.78 6.68
C PHE A 400 1.61 21.83 7.90
N PHE A 401 2.32 22.94 8.05
CA PHE A 401 3.31 23.12 9.12
C PHE A 401 2.96 24.32 10.00
N TYR A 402 3.35 24.23 11.26
CA TYR A 402 3.29 25.33 12.21
C TYR A 402 4.58 25.38 13.03
N THR A 403 5.20 26.55 13.09
CA THR A 403 6.44 26.82 13.82
C THR A 403 6.16 27.74 14.99
N TYR A 404 6.51 27.28 16.20
CA TYR A 404 6.41 28.12 17.40
C TYR A 404 7.56 29.12 17.45
N GLU A 405 7.27 30.34 17.91
CA GLU A 405 8.29 31.34 18.15
C GLU A 405 9.33 30.82 19.17
N GLY A 406 10.61 30.83 18.78
CA GLY A 406 11.71 30.32 19.62
C GLY A 406 11.94 28.81 19.54
N SER A 407 11.08 28.05 18.86
CA SER A 407 11.32 26.65 18.54
C SER A 407 12.12 26.53 17.24
N ASN A 408 13.10 25.61 17.22
CA ASN A 408 13.81 25.20 16.01
C ASN A 408 13.15 24.00 15.31
N LEU A 409 11.98 23.57 15.80
CA LEU A 409 11.27 22.39 15.31
C LEU A 409 9.90 22.80 14.75
N PRO A 410 9.69 22.71 13.42
CA PRO A 410 8.38 22.89 12.83
C PRO A 410 7.54 21.64 13.10
N ILE A 411 6.29 21.83 13.52
CA ILE A 411 5.35 20.72 13.71
C ILE A 411 4.60 20.50 12.39
N LYS A 412 4.72 19.29 11.86
CA LYS A 412 3.97 18.82 10.69
C LYS A 412 2.61 18.28 11.12
N PHE A 413 1.54 18.78 10.51
CA PHE A 413 0.23 18.17 10.57
C PHE A 413 0.05 17.28 9.33
N PRO A 414 -0.17 15.96 9.50
CA PRO A 414 -0.30 15.04 8.39
C PRO A 414 -1.60 15.29 7.63
N ALA A 415 -1.61 14.90 6.35
CA ALA A 415 -2.84 14.81 5.58
C ALA A 415 -3.74 13.74 6.20
N VAL A 416 -4.87 14.14 6.77
CA VAL A 416 -5.86 13.24 7.37
C VAL A 416 -7.03 13.02 6.41
N PRO A 417 -7.62 11.80 6.35
CA PRO A 417 -8.74 11.50 5.48
C PRO A 417 -10.06 12.04 6.06
N VAL A 418 -10.16 13.36 6.24
CA VAL A 418 -11.35 14.04 6.73
C VAL A 418 -12.16 14.57 5.54
N SER A 419 -13.48 14.44 5.60
CA SER A 419 -14.40 15.01 4.62
C SER A 419 -15.62 15.61 5.32
N TRP A 420 -16.49 16.24 4.53
CA TRP A 420 -17.80 16.68 4.97
C TRP A 420 -18.66 15.49 5.37
N ASP A 421 -19.47 15.65 6.41
CA ASP A 421 -20.52 14.68 6.73
C ASP A 421 -21.68 14.83 5.76
N TYR A 422 -21.57 14.16 4.62
CA TYR A 422 -22.58 14.21 3.57
C TYR A 422 -23.92 13.59 3.99
N GLY A 423 -23.94 12.69 4.98
CA GLY A 423 -25.18 12.14 5.53
C GLY A 423 -26.02 13.24 6.19
N TYR A 424 -25.35 14.12 6.94
CA TYR A 424 -25.99 15.26 7.57
C TYR A 424 -26.49 16.32 6.55
N PHE A 425 -25.77 16.48 5.43
CA PHE A 425 -26.26 17.29 4.31
C PHE A 425 -27.44 16.65 3.59
N ASP A 426 -27.46 15.32 3.44
CA ASP A 426 -28.56 14.57 2.82
C ASP A 426 -29.88 14.74 3.60
N GLU A 427 -29.83 14.65 4.93
CA GLU A 427 -31.00 14.87 5.80
C GLU A 427 -31.61 16.27 5.65
N SER A 428 -30.81 17.24 5.22
CA SER A 428 -31.20 18.65 5.08
C SER A 428 -31.02 19.20 3.66
N LEU A 429 -31.07 18.33 2.65
CA LEU A 429 -30.63 18.61 1.28
C LEU A 429 -31.29 19.85 0.66
N VAL A 430 -32.61 20.00 0.83
CA VAL A 430 -33.38 21.11 0.27
C VAL A 430 -32.90 22.45 0.85
N ALA A 431 -32.72 22.50 2.17
CA ALA A 431 -32.25 23.69 2.89
C ALA A 431 -30.80 24.01 2.53
N PHE A 432 -29.95 22.99 2.40
CA PHE A 432 -28.56 23.14 2.00
C PHE A 432 -28.42 23.65 0.56
N LYS A 433 -29.09 23.04 -0.42
CA LYS A 433 -29.02 23.48 -1.83
C LYS A 433 -29.49 24.92 -2.02
N LYS A 434 -30.58 25.29 -1.34
CA LYS A 434 -31.07 26.67 -1.37
C LYS A 434 -30.02 27.65 -0.82
N SER A 435 -29.30 27.25 0.24
CA SER A 435 -28.24 28.05 0.86
C SER A 435 -26.96 28.12 0.02
N ALA A 436 -26.58 27.03 -0.65
CA ALA A 436 -25.36 26.94 -1.44
C ALA A 436 -25.41 27.76 -2.74
N GLN A 437 -26.60 27.93 -3.32
CA GLN A 437 -26.82 28.75 -4.51
C GLN A 437 -26.88 30.25 -4.21
N ALA A 438 -27.05 30.64 -2.93
CA ALA A 438 -27.22 32.02 -2.52
C ALA A 438 -25.89 32.60 -2.00
N ARG A 439 -25.51 33.79 -2.47
CA ARG A 439 -24.36 34.52 -1.89
C ARG A 439 -24.68 35.03 -0.48
N SER A 440 -25.96 35.29 -0.21
CA SER A 440 -26.54 35.72 1.05
C SER A 440 -27.97 35.16 1.19
N VAL A 441 -28.46 35.02 2.42
CA VAL A 441 -29.84 34.58 2.71
C VAL A 441 -30.58 35.64 3.51
N ASN A 442 -31.88 35.81 3.30
CA ASN A 442 -32.69 36.71 4.14
C ASN A 442 -33.08 36.04 5.48
N TYR A 443 -33.57 36.82 6.45
CA TYR A 443 -33.89 36.27 7.78
C TYR A 443 -34.99 35.21 7.76
N ALA A 444 -36.03 35.38 6.93
CA ALA A 444 -37.11 34.40 6.83
C ALA A 444 -36.56 33.06 6.34
N GLU A 445 -35.69 33.08 5.33
CA GLU A 445 -35.00 31.89 4.84
C GLU A 445 -34.10 31.28 5.90
N PHE A 446 -33.25 32.09 6.54
CA PHE A 446 -32.35 31.66 7.60
C PHE A 446 -33.09 31.02 8.78
N SER A 447 -34.23 31.58 9.19
CA SER A 447 -35.02 31.07 10.31
C SER A 447 -35.61 29.68 10.05
N GLY A 448 -35.84 29.33 8.77
CA GLY A 448 -36.30 28.01 8.34
C GLY A 448 -35.18 27.00 8.11
N LEU A 449 -33.91 27.40 8.19
CA LEU A 449 -32.78 26.49 8.02
C LEU A 449 -32.55 25.65 9.30
N PRO A 450 -32.18 24.37 9.16
CA PRO A 450 -31.67 23.56 10.25
C PRO A 450 -30.53 24.26 11.01
N GLN A 451 -30.45 24.03 12.32
CA GLN A 451 -29.53 24.76 13.21
C GLN A 451 -28.07 24.66 12.76
N PHE A 452 -27.63 23.50 12.27
CA PHE A 452 -26.26 23.36 11.81
C PHE A 452 -25.95 24.19 10.55
N ILE A 453 -26.87 24.28 9.59
CA ILE A 453 -26.71 25.13 8.40
C ILE A 453 -26.67 26.58 8.83
N ARG A 454 -27.54 26.97 9.77
CA ARG A 454 -27.52 28.32 10.35
C ARG A 454 -26.17 28.68 10.97
N ASN A 455 -25.48 27.71 11.60
CA ASN A 455 -24.16 27.93 12.20
C ASN A 455 -23.06 28.22 11.16
N LEU A 456 -23.31 28.00 9.87
CA LEU A 456 -22.38 28.32 8.78
C LEU A 456 -22.47 29.78 8.31
N PHE A 457 -23.47 30.54 8.80
CA PHE A 457 -23.72 31.93 8.42
C PHE A 457 -23.35 32.89 9.55
N ASN A 458 -22.82 34.04 9.18
CA ASN A 458 -22.59 35.18 10.06
C ASN A 458 -23.25 36.43 9.47
N VAL A 459 -23.60 37.38 10.35
CA VAL A 459 -24.07 38.70 9.93
C VAL A 459 -22.87 39.52 9.47
N SER A 460 -22.92 39.97 8.23
CA SER A 460 -21.86 40.74 7.58
C SER A 460 -22.48 41.83 6.69
N ALA A 461 -22.15 43.09 6.94
CA ALA A 461 -22.76 44.26 6.28
C ALA A 461 -24.32 44.27 6.31
N GLY A 462 -24.93 43.71 7.36
CA GLY A 462 -26.40 43.62 7.49
C GLY A 462 -27.03 42.44 6.74
N GLU A 463 -26.25 41.63 6.03
CA GLU A 463 -26.69 40.42 5.35
C GLU A 463 -26.19 39.17 6.09
N LEU A 464 -26.93 38.05 5.98
CA LEU A 464 -26.44 36.76 6.44
C LEU A 464 -25.63 36.11 5.32
N ARG A 465 -24.31 36.03 5.49
CA ARG A 465 -23.38 35.44 4.53
C ARG A 465 -22.67 34.23 5.13
N SER A 466 -22.41 33.21 4.31
CA SER A 466 -21.66 32.05 4.77
C SER A 466 -20.16 32.34 4.85
N VAL A 467 -19.54 31.87 5.93
CA VAL A 467 -18.11 31.98 6.21
C VAL A 467 -17.29 31.03 5.33
N ILE A 468 -17.90 29.93 4.88
CA ILE A 468 -17.30 28.86 4.09
C ILE A 468 -17.91 28.91 2.68
N PRO A 469 -17.16 28.59 1.61
CA PRO A 469 -17.70 28.56 0.25
C PRO A 469 -18.66 27.38 0.04
N LEU A 470 -19.94 27.56 0.37
CA LEU A 470 -20.98 26.51 0.27
C LEU A 470 -21.17 25.97 -1.15
N ASP A 471 -20.88 26.76 -2.17
CA ASP A 471 -20.87 26.34 -3.58
C ASP A 471 -19.85 25.22 -3.82
N ARG A 472 -18.70 25.27 -3.16
CA ARG A 472 -17.67 24.23 -3.24
C ARG A 472 -18.04 23.00 -2.41
N VAL A 473 -18.67 23.22 -1.26
CA VAL A 473 -19.21 22.12 -0.45
C VAL A 473 -20.27 21.36 -1.23
N ASP A 474 -21.17 22.07 -1.93
CA ASP A 474 -22.18 21.43 -2.81
C ASP A 474 -21.51 20.71 -3.98
N ALA A 475 -20.50 21.29 -4.63
CA ALA A 475 -19.77 20.60 -5.69
C ALA A 475 -19.12 19.29 -5.19
N GLY A 476 -18.49 19.31 -4.01
CA GLY A 476 -17.93 18.12 -3.37
C GLY A 476 -18.99 17.09 -3.00
N TYR A 477 -20.14 17.54 -2.48
CA TYR A 477 -21.29 16.68 -2.20
C TYR A 477 -21.88 16.05 -3.47
N GLN A 478 -22.06 16.81 -4.55
CA GLN A 478 -22.57 16.27 -5.82
C GLN A 478 -21.63 15.19 -6.37
N GLU A 479 -20.32 15.41 -6.27
CA GLU A 479 -19.30 14.45 -6.72
C GLU A 479 -19.33 13.18 -5.87
N ALA A 480 -19.35 13.33 -4.54
CA ALA A 480 -19.47 12.21 -3.61
C ALA A 480 -20.78 11.44 -3.81
N ARG A 481 -21.88 12.10 -4.19
CA ARG A 481 -23.15 11.41 -4.46
C ARG A 481 -23.17 10.65 -5.77
N LYS A 482 -22.45 11.16 -6.80
CA LYS A 482 -22.29 10.46 -8.08
C LYS A 482 -21.43 9.21 -7.91
N MET A 483 -20.34 9.33 -7.16
CA MET A 483 -19.38 8.25 -6.93
C MET A 483 -18.96 8.20 -5.45
N PRO A 484 -19.78 7.57 -4.58
CA PRO A 484 -19.54 7.54 -3.14
C PRO A 484 -18.28 6.78 -2.74
N PHE A 485 -17.83 5.88 -3.61
CA PHE A 485 -16.64 5.06 -3.37
C PHE A 485 -15.38 5.64 -4.01
N GLY A 486 -15.47 6.74 -4.77
CA GLY A 486 -14.35 7.32 -5.52
C GLY A 486 -14.01 6.55 -6.80
N TYR A 487 -12.91 6.95 -7.45
CA TYR A 487 -12.49 6.45 -8.75
C TYR A 487 -11.27 5.51 -8.72
N GLY A 488 -10.72 5.25 -7.53
CA GLY A 488 -9.42 4.57 -7.39
C GLY A 488 -8.26 5.53 -7.62
N GLU A 489 -8.32 6.72 -7.00
CA GLU A 489 -7.42 7.84 -7.25
C GLU A 489 -5.94 7.48 -7.09
N GLU A 490 -5.60 6.64 -6.11
CA GLU A 490 -4.21 6.18 -5.92
C GLU A 490 -3.75 5.27 -7.07
N PHE A 491 -4.61 4.38 -7.59
CA PHE A 491 -4.27 3.58 -8.77
C PHE A 491 -4.06 4.47 -10.00
N LEU A 492 -4.90 5.49 -10.17
CA LEU A 492 -4.80 6.40 -11.31
C LEU A 492 -3.47 7.18 -11.35
N LYS A 493 -2.75 7.33 -10.23
CA LYS A 493 -1.39 7.90 -10.21
C LYS A 493 -0.35 7.01 -10.92
N LEU A 494 -0.62 5.71 -11.08
CA LEU A 494 0.22 4.80 -11.87
C LEU A 494 0.12 5.09 -13.38
N LEU A 495 -0.93 5.80 -13.81
CA LEU A 495 -1.09 6.32 -15.17
C LEU A 495 -0.47 7.72 -15.24
N GLY A 496 0.62 7.89 -15.99
CA GLY A 496 1.20 9.22 -16.22
C GLY A 496 0.30 10.14 -17.06
N ASP A 497 -0.46 9.58 -18.00
CA ASP A 497 -1.32 10.32 -18.92
C ASP A 497 -2.68 10.73 -18.30
N LYS A 498 -2.86 12.05 -18.16
CA LYS A 498 -4.09 12.69 -17.66
C LYS A 498 -5.32 12.38 -18.51
N ASN A 499 -5.19 12.23 -19.84
CA ASN A 499 -6.30 11.89 -20.72
C ASN A 499 -6.81 10.46 -20.44
N LYS A 500 -5.89 9.51 -20.21
CA LYS A 500 -6.24 8.14 -19.80
C LYS A 500 -6.93 8.14 -18.43
N GLN A 501 -6.41 8.89 -17.45
CA GLN A 501 -7.04 9.03 -16.14
C GLN A 501 -8.47 9.60 -16.24
N ASP A 502 -8.66 10.66 -17.00
CA ASP A 502 -9.95 11.33 -17.15
C ASP A 502 -10.95 10.46 -17.92
N TYR A 503 -10.48 9.66 -18.89
CA TYR A 503 -11.28 8.64 -19.54
C TYR A 503 -11.80 7.60 -18.52
N ILE A 504 -10.94 7.05 -17.67
CA ILE A 504 -11.35 6.08 -16.62
C ILE A 504 -12.40 6.71 -15.70
N LYS A 505 -12.14 7.91 -15.16
CA LYS A 505 -13.09 8.61 -14.27
C LYS A 505 -14.46 8.80 -14.93
N LYS A 506 -14.46 9.26 -16.18
CA LYS A 506 -15.69 9.47 -16.97
C LYS A 506 -16.45 8.16 -17.17
N MET A 507 -15.76 7.07 -17.54
CA MET A 507 -16.40 5.79 -17.81
C MET A 507 -16.92 5.11 -16.55
N VAL A 508 -16.19 5.19 -15.45
CA VAL A 508 -16.66 4.77 -14.12
C VAL A 508 -17.94 5.53 -13.76
N ALA A 509 -17.94 6.88 -13.82
CA ALA A 509 -19.09 7.70 -13.42
C ALA A 509 -20.34 7.51 -14.29
N THR A 510 -20.18 7.28 -15.59
CA THR A 510 -21.29 7.38 -16.55
C THR A 510 -21.72 6.06 -17.16
N LYS A 511 -20.92 5.00 -17.03
CA LYS A 511 -21.17 3.71 -17.70
C LYS A 511 -21.00 2.53 -16.77
N TRP A 512 -19.79 2.27 -16.30
CA TRP A 512 -19.45 1.00 -15.64
C TRP A 512 -20.14 0.85 -14.29
N SER A 513 -20.10 1.88 -13.43
CA SER A 513 -20.78 1.81 -12.12
C SER A 513 -22.30 1.68 -12.24
N LEU A 514 -22.89 2.20 -13.31
CA LEU A 514 -24.33 2.19 -13.55
C LEU A 514 -24.85 0.87 -14.13
N GLN A 515 -24.00 0.04 -14.75
CA GLN A 515 -24.43 -1.25 -15.31
C GLN A 515 -24.96 -2.20 -14.22
N TRP A 516 -24.45 -2.09 -13.00
CA TRP A 516 -24.84 -2.94 -11.86
C TRP A 516 -26.32 -2.81 -11.44
N ILE A 517 -27.04 -1.81 -11.93
CA ILE A 517 -28.49 -1.60 -11.65
C ILE A 517 -29.36 -2.78 -12.17
N GLY A 518 -28.80 -3.70 -12.96
CA GLY A 518 -29.49 -4.90 -13.48
C GLY A 518 -28.80 -6.24 -13.18
N ASP A 519 -27.96 -6.32 -12.14
CA ASP A 519 -27.28 -7.57 -11.76
C ASP A 519 -28.30 -8.71 -11.53
N GLN A 520 -28.07 -9.85 -12.17
CA GLN A 520 -28.92 -11.04 -12.06
C GLN A 520 -28.66 -11.86 -10.80
N ILE A 521 -27.69 -11.44 -9.98
CA ILE A 521 -27.36 -12.03 -8.70
C ILE A 521 -27.52 -10.92 -7.63
N PRO A 522 -28.76 -10.66 -7.16
CA PRO A 522 -29.04 -9.57 -6.21
C PRO A 522 -28.21 -9.66 -4.92
N GLU A 523 -27.79 -10.86 -4.53
CA GLU A 523 -26.92 -11.13 -3.39
C GLU A 523 -25.50 -10.56 -3.56
N THR A 524 -25.09 -10.16 -4.78
CA THR A 524 -23.76 -9.59 -5.07
C THR A 524 -23.78 -8.09 -5.41
N VAL A 525 -24.96 -7.48 -5.59
CA VAL A 525 -25.09 -6.07 -6.04
C VAL A 525 -24.30 -5.07 -5.18
N GLU A 526 -24.39 -5.21 -3.85
CA GLU A 526 -23.70 -4.32 -2.90
C GLU A 526 -22.17 -4.50 -2.95
N HIS A 527 -21.73 -5.72 -3.25
CA HIS A 527 -20.33 -6.08 -3.39
C HIS A 527 -19.74 -5.53 -4.71
N SER A 528 -20.51 -5.58 -5.79
CA SER A 528 -20.09 -5.20 -7.14
C SER A 528 -19.74 -3.71 -7.29
N GLN A 529 -20.41 -2.82 -6.55
CA GLN A 529 -20.13 -1.37 -6.62
C GLN A 529 -18.76 -0.98 -6.03
N ARG A 530 -18.24 -1.76 -5.08
CA ARG A 530 -16.96 -1.52 -4.41
C ARG A 530 -15.84 -2.41 -4.93
N HIS A 531 -16.19 -3.47 -5.65
CA HIS A 531 -15.27 -4.52 -6.06
C HIS A 531 -14.12 -4.00 -6.93
N SER A 532 -14.40 -3.30 -8.03
CA SER A 532 -13.34 -2.78 -8.91
C SER A 532 -12.38 -1.84 -8.18
N LYS A 533 -12.89 -1.05 -7.23
CA LYS A 533 -12.07 -0.18 -6.38
C LYS A 533 -11.16 -0.96 -5.45
N ARG A 534 -11.65 -2.03 -4.80
CA ARG A 534 -10.81 -2.91 -3.95
C ARG A 534 -9.70 -3.57 -4.76
N LEU A 535 -9.97 -3.99 -6.00
CA LEU A 535 -8.95 -4.55 -6.89
C LEU A 535 -7.86 -3.51 -7.20
N MET A 536 -8.26 -2.26 -7.46
CA MET A 536 -7.32 -1.15 -7.66
C MET A 536 -6.49 -0.86 -6.40
N GLU A 537 -7.13 -0.80 -5.23
CA GLU A 537 -6.44 -0.59 -3.94
C GLU A 537 -5.45 -1.73 -3.64
N PHE A 538 -5.85 -2.98 -3.86
CA PHE A 538 -4.97 -4.13 -3.72
C PHE A 538 -3.77 -4.04 -4.66
N THR A 539 -3.96 -3.58 -5.89
CA THR A 539 -2.87 -3.38 -6.86
C THR A 539 -1.90 -2.28 -6.42
N VAL A 540 -2.40 -1.16 -5.91
CA VAL A 540 -1.56 -0.10 -5.33
C VAL A 540 -0.72 -0.66 -4.17
N ASN A 541 -1.34 -1.47 -3.30
CA ASN A 541 -0.63 -2.10 -2.19
C ASN A 541 0.40 -3.12 -2.69
N LEU A 542 0.14 -3.84 -3.79
CA LEU A 542 1.14 -4.68 -4.44
C LEU A 542 2.33 -3.85 -4.92
N VAL A 543 2.11 -2.75 -5.66
CA VAL A 543 3.19 -1.84 -6.10
C VAL A 543 4.01 -1.35 -4.90
N ASN A 544 3.35 -0.86 -3.86
CA ASN A 544 4.00 -0.38 -2.64
C ASN A 544 4.72 -1.49 -1.84
N THR A 545 4.41 -2.77 -2.11
CA THR A 545 5.02 -3.92 -1.44
C THR A 545 6.16 -4.49 -2.26
N ILE A 546 5.88 -5.01 -3.46
CA ILE A 546 6.90 -5.69 -4.27
C ILE A 546 7.72 -4.72 -5.12
N GLY A 547 7.30 -3.45 -5.25
CA GLY A 547 7.90 -2.45 -6.12
C GLY A 547 7.34 -2.51 -7.54
N GLU A 548 7.25 -1.34 -8.18
CA GLU A 548 6.67 -1.23 -9.53
C GLU A 548 7.41 -2.09 -10.56
N ASP A 549 8.74 -2.08 -10.53
CA ASP A 549 9.59 -2.85 -11.45
C ASP A 549 9.29 -4.36 -11.40
N ASN A 550 8.95 -4.88 -10.22
CA ASN A 550 8.62 -6.30 -10.04
C ASN A 550 7.21 -6.63 -10.51
N LEU A 551 6.25 -5.72 -10.31
CA LEU A 551 4.90 -5.89 -10.83
C LEU A 551 4.90 -5.86 -12.38
N LEU A 552 5.73 -4.99 -12.96
CA LEU A 552 5.92 -4.85 -14.40
C LEU A 552 6.90 -5.87 -15.01
N ASN A 553 7.44 -6.81 -14.23
CA ASN A 553 8.34 -7.83 -14.77
C ASN A 553 7.63 -8.68 -15.84
N GLY A 554 8.18 -8.70 -17.05
CA GLY A 554 7.56 -9.34 -18.22
C GLY A 554 6.69 -8.40 -19.06
N VAL A 555 6.42 -7.17 -18.59
CA VAL A 555 5.76 -6.11 -19.36
C VAL A 555 6.81 -5.33 -20.15
N PRO A 556 6.59 -5.05 -21.45
CA PRO A 556 7.46 -4.17 -22.23
C PRO A 556 7.55 -2.78 -21.61
N ILE A 557 8.77 -2.27 -21.40
CA ILE A 557 9.03 -0.99 -20.72
C ILE A 557 8.30 0.18 -21.39
N ASP A 558 8.23 0.19 -22.72
CA ASP A 558 7.57 1.23 -23.51
C ASP A 558 6.04 1.17 -23.47
N LEU A 559 5.46 0.10 -22.92
CA LEU A 559 4.00 -0.09 -22.79
C LEU A 559 3.53 -0.12 -21.34
N LYS A 560 4.34 0.42 -20.42
CA LYS A 560 4.01 0.52 -18.99
C LYS A 560 2.66 1.20 -18.76
N GLU A 561 2.41 2.32 -19.44
CA GLU A 561 1.15 3.05 -19.27
C GLU A 561 -0.04 2.28 -19.83
N GLU A 562 0.12 1.67 -21.00
CA GLU A 562 -0.89 0.84 -21.67
C GLU A 562 -1.24 -0.36 -20.79
N PHE A 563 -0.28 -0.94 -20.08
CA PHE A 563 -0.51 -2.06 -19.15
C PHE A 563 -1.47 -1.64 -18.04
N TYR A 564 -1.17 -0.54 -17.33
CA TYR A 564 -2.06 -0.04 -16.27
C TYR A 564 -3.41 0.41 -16.82
N PHE A 565 -3.44 0.96 -18.03
CA PHE A 565 -4.69 1.42 -18.63
C PHE A 565 -5.61 0.24 -18.98
N VAL A 566 -5.06 -0.82 -19.60
CA VAL A 566 -5.78 -2.07 -19.86
C VAL A 566 -6.25 -2.70 -18.56
N LEU A 567 -5.38 -2.78 -17.55
CA LEU A 567 -5.73 -3.35 -16.25
C LEU A 567 -6.86 -2.57 -15.56
N ALA A 568 -6.82 -1.23 -15.57
CA ALA A 568 -7.86 -0.38 -15.01
C ALA A 568 -9.22 -0.57 -15.68
N ILE A 569 -9.24 -0.62 -17.02
CA ILE A 569 -10.47 -0.88 -17.77
C ILE A 569 -10.99 -2.28 -17.42
N ALA A 570 -10.13 -3.30 -17.48
CA ALA A 570 -10.49 -4.69 -17.24
C ALA A 570 -11.05 -4.89 -15.81
N MET A 571 -10.41 -4.33 -14.78
CA MET A 571 -10.92 -4.37 -13.39
C MET A 571 -12.33 -3.80 -13.26
N ASN A 572 -12.68 -2.76 -14.01
CA ASN A 572 -14.02 -2.18 -13.97
C ASN A 572 -15.06 -2.92 -14.79
N VAL A 573 -14.65 -3.61 -15.87
CA VAL A 573 -15.61 -4.22 -16.79
C VAL A 573 -15.76 -5.73 -16.63
N HIS A 574 -14.78 -6.44 -16.06
CA HIS A 574 -14.69 -7.90 -16.18
C HIS A 574 -15.93 -8.67 -15.70
N ASP A 575 -16.59 -8.19 -14.64
CA ASP A 575 -17.79 -8.81 -14.06
C ASP A 575 -19.12 -8.20 -14.51
N LEU A 576 -19.12 -7.24 -15.45
CA LEU A 576 -20.36 -6.63 -15.94
C LEU A 576 -21.31 -7.65 -16.61
N GLY A 577 -20.80 -8.80 -17.02
CA GLY A 577 -21.56 -9.91 -17.58
C GLY A 577 -22.69 -10.41 -16.68
N HIS A 578 -22.63 -10.19 -15.35
CA HIS A 578 -23.73 -10.50 -14.44
C HIS A 578 -25.03 -9.75 -14.78
N THR A 579 -24.95 -8.65 -15.53
CA THR A 579 -26.08 -7.80 -15.90
C THR A 579 -26.69 -8.20 -17.26
N ASN A 580 -26.06 -9.12 -17.99
CA ASN A 580 -26.51 -9.51 -19.32
C ASN A 580 -27.53 -10.66 -19.27
N LEU A 581 -28.76 -10.36 -19.68
CA LEU A 581 -29.87 -11.33 -19.72
C LEU A 581 -29.78 -12.35 -20.86
N GLN A 582 -28.83 -12.21 -21.78
CA GLN A 582 -28.81 -13.02 -23.00
C GLN A 582 -27.41 -13.56 -23.28
N TYR A 583 -27.35 -14.88 -23.50
CA TYR A 583 -26.15 -15.54 -24.02
C TYR A 583 -26.34 -15.90 -25.48
N ARG A 584 -25.45 -15.41 -26.34
CA ARG A 584 -25.38 -15.81 -27.75
C ARG A 584 -24.38 -16.95 -27.91
N THR A 585 -24.82 -18.10 -28.41
CA THR A 585 -23.94 -19.23 -28.71
C THR A 585 -23.15 -18.97 -30.00
N LYS A 586 -22.12 -19.79 -30.26
CA LYS A 586 -21.33 -19.74 -31.52
C LYS A 586 -22.19 -19.87 -32.78
N ASN A 587 -23.32 -20.56 -32.71
CA ASN A 587 -24.26 -20.73 -33.81
C ASN A 587 -25.31 -19.60 -33.88
N ASN A 588 -25.05 -18.45 -33.24
CA ASN A 588 -25.95 -17.29 -33.12
C ASN A 588 -27.30 -17.55 -32.44
N LYS A 589 -27.48 -18.70 -31.77
CA LYS A 589 -28.67 -18.97 -30.96
C LYS A 589 -28.64 -18.10 -29.69
N VAL A 590 -29.76 -17.48 -29.35
CA VAL A 590 -29.87 -16.62 -28.17
C VAL A 590 -30.61 -17.39 -27.07
N ILE A 591 -29.97 -17.50 -25.90
CA ILE A 591 -30.54 -18.11 -24.70
C ILE A 591 -30.91 -16.98 -23.74
N ASN A 592 -32.14 -16.98 -23.23
CA ASN A 592 -32.54 -16.08 -22.16
C ASN A 592 -32.06 -16.64 -20.81
N LEU A 593 -31.18 -15.88 -20.14
CA LEU A 593 -30.58 -16.20 -18.85
C LEU A 593 -31.36 -15.67 -17.65
N ASP A 594 -32.46 -14.95 -17.85
CA ASP A 594 -33.28 -14.42 -16.74
C ASP A 594 -33.75 -15.54 -15.79
N GLY A 595 -33.43 -15.41 -14.50
CA GLY A 595 -33.71 -16.45 -13.51
C GLY A 595 -32.84 -17.70 -13.62
N LEU A 596 -31.65 -17.60 -14.23
CA LEU A 596 -30.63 -18.64 -14.25
C LEU A 596 -29.29 -18.17 -13.61
N PRO A 597 -29.30 -17.81 -12.31
CA PRO A 597 -28.14 -17.21 -11.64
C PRO A 597 -26.88 -18.07 -11.65
N SER A 598 -26.99 -19.42 -11.60
CA SER A 598 -25.80 -20.29 -11.63
C SER A 598 -25.08 -20.20 -12.97
N ILE A 599 -25.84 -20.13 -14.07
CA ILE A 599 -25.31 -20.01 -15.43
C ILE A 599 -24.72 -18.62 -15.66
N VAL A 600 -25.39 -17.57 -15.17
CA VAL A 600 -24.85 -16.20 -15.23
C VAL A 600 -23.51 -16.11 -14.50
N ARG A 601 -23.41 -16.66 -13.27
CA ARG A 601 -22.16 -16.72 -12.49
C ARG A 601 -21.04 -17.45 -13.24
N ASP A 602 -21.35 -18.54 -13.93
CA ASP A 602 -20.31 -19.35 -14.58
C ASP A 602 -19.91 -18.80 -15.97
N LEU A 603 -20.77 -18.03 -16.62
CA LEU A 603 -20.54 -17.44 -17.95
C LEU A 603 -20.21 -15.94 -17.95
N HIS A 604 -20.15 -15.26 -16.80
CA HIS A 604 -20.05 -13.79 -16.76
C HIS A 604 -18.86 -13.24 -17.56
N ASN A 605 -17.69 -13.89 -17.56
CA ASN A 605 -16.53 -13.47 -18.33
C ASN A 605 -16.83 -13.48 -19.85
N GLU A 606 -17.52 -14.51 -20.35
CA GLU A 606 -17.96 -14.60 -21.75
C GLU A 606 -19.08 -13.59 -22.06
N LEU A 607 -20.01 -13.40 -21.13
CA LEU A 607 -21.09 -12.41 -21.25
C LEU A 607 -20.52 -10.99 -21.34
N THR A 608 -19.53 -10.66 -20.51
CA THR A 608 -18.83 -9.37 -20.56
C THR A 608 -18.17 -9.18 -21.93
N VAL A 609 -17.48 -10.19 -22.47
CA VAL A 609 -16.86 -10.12 -23.80
C VAL A 609 -17.92 -9.88 -24.89
N GLN A 610 -19.10 -10.50 -24.80
CA GLN A 610 -20.20 -10.23 -25.72
C GLN A 610 -20.71 -8.79 -25.59
N MET A 611 -20.82 -8.26 -24.37
CA MET A 611 -21.21 -6.86 -24.13
C MET A 611 -20.17 -5.88 -24.70
N LEU A 612 -18.87 -6.17 -24.56
CA LEU A 612 -17.79 -5.36 -25.13
C LEU A 612 -17.80 -5.35 -26.67
N LYS A 613 -18.29 -6.44 -27.31
CA LYS A 613 -18.42 -6.53 -28.77
C LYS A 613 -19.67 -5.82 -29.30
N ASP A 614 -20.78 -5.83 -28.57
CA ASP A 614 -22.03 -5.19 -28.97
C ASP A 614 -22.03 -3.69 -28.62
N LYS A 615 -21.32 -2.92 -29.46
CA LYS A 615 -21.18 -1.47 -29.34
C LYS A 615 -22.51 -0.72 -29.48
N ALA A 616 -23.44 -1.27 -30.25
CA ALA A 616 -24.75 -0.66 -30.48
C ALA A 616 -25.61 -0.67 -29.22
N LYS A 617 -25.58 -1.77 -28.46
CA LYS A 617 -26.36 -1.92 -27.23
C LYS A 617 -25.68 -1.30 -26.01
N TRP A 618 -24.40 -1.61 -25.79
CA TRP A 618 -23.76 -1.34 -24.49
C TRP A 618 -22.79 -0.17 -24.50
N SER A 619 -22.04 0.03 -25.60
CA SER A 619 -21.07 1.14 -25.73
C SER A 619 -20.04 1.24 -24.57
N LEU A 620 -19.63 0.09 -24.00
CA LEU A 620 -18.81 0.03 -22.77
C LEU A 620 -17.38 0.59 -22.91
N LEU A 621 -16.88 0.72 -24.14
CA LEU A 621 -15.55 1.26 -24.46
C LEU A 621 -15.64 2.55 -25.31
N LYS A 622 -16.77 3.27 -25.25
CA LYS A 622 -16.96 4.49 -26.04
C LYS A 622 -15.95 5.58 -25.65
N GLY A 623 -15.30 6.18 -26.63
CA GLY A 623 -14.22 7.16 -26.47
C GLY A 623 -12.84 6.53 -26.39
N LEU A 624 -12.73 5.19 -26.37
CA LEU A 624 -11.44 4.51 -26.49
C LEU A 624 -10.85 4.73 -27.89
N GLU A 625 -11.69 4.99 -28.89
CA GLU A 625 -11.31 5.35 -30.26
C GLU A 625 -10.48 6.63 -30.39
N ASP A 626 -10.47 7.48 -29.35
CA ASP A 626 -9.71 8.73 -29.33
C ASP A 626 -8.21 8.49 -29.06
N PHE A 627 -7.79 7.28 -28.67
CA PHE A 627 -6.40 6.92 -28.40
C PHE A 627 -5.74 6.24 -29.61
N SER A 628 -4.45 6.50 -29.84
CA SER A 628 -3.68 5.99 -31.00
C SER A 628 -3.71 4.47 -31.15
N ASP A 629 -3.64 3.75 -30.03
CA ASP A 629 -3.56 2.29 -29.99
C ASP A 629 -4.91 1.62 -29.70
N TYR A 630 -6.02 2.32 -29.98
CA TYR A 630 -7.39 1.90 -29.72
C TYR A 630 -7.69 0.42 -30.07
N GLU A 631 -7.36 -0.03 -31.28
CA GLU A 631 -7.69 -1.39 -31.72
C GLU A 631 -6.96 -2.45 -30.86
N LYS A 632 -5.71 -2.17 -30.49
CA LYS A 632 -4.90 -3.04 -29.63
C LYS A 632 -5.41 -3.02 -28.19
N LEU A 633 -5.77 -1.84 -27.67
CA LEU A 633 -6.41 -1.67 -26.37
C LEU A 633 -7.72 -2.45 -26.28
N GLU A 634 -8.59 -2.34 -27.28
CA GLU A 634 -9.87 -3.06 -27.32
C GLU A 634 -9.66 -4.58 -27.34
N LYS A 635 -8.70 -5.09 -28.13
CA LYS A 635 -8.32 -6.51 -28.14
C LYS A 635 -7.78 -6.96 -26.79
N ALA A 636 -6.84 -6.22 -26.21
CA ALA A 636 -6.21 -6.53 -24.92
C ALA A 636 -7.25 -6.59 -23.79
N VAL A 637 -8.13 -5.59 -23.67
CA VAL A 637 -9.19 -5.58 -22.66
C VAL A 637 -10.11 -6.80 -22.79
N LYS A 638 -10.56 -7.13 -24.01
CA LYS A 638 -11.42 -8.32 -24.23
C LYS A 638 -10.73 -9.61 -23.81
N LEU A 639 -9.45 -9.77 -24.14
CA LEU A 639 -8.67 -10.95 -23.74
C LEU A 639 -8.45 -10.98 -22.23
N VAL A 640 -7.98 -9.90 -21.59
CA VAL A 640 -7.77 -9.84 -20.14
C VAL A 640 -9.06 -10.16 -19.38
N THR A 641 -10.18 -9.55 -19.79
CA THR A 641 -11.51 -9.83 -19.22
C THR A 641 -11.94 -11.27 -19.43
N LYS A 642 -11.70 -11.90 -20.57
CA LYS A 642 -12.07 -13.30 -20.78
C LYS A 642 -11.25 -14.25 -19.89
N TYR A 643 -9.94 -14.01 -19.83
CA TYR A 643 -8.97 -14.93 -19.27
C TYR A 643 -8.67 -14.72 -17.78
N HIS A 644 -9.34 -13.79 -17.09
CA HIS A 644 -9.19 -13.70 -15.64
C HIS A 644 -9.70 -14.97 -14.93
N ARG A 645 -10.72 -15.69 -15.46
CA ARG A 645 -11.28 -16.90 -14.83
C ARG A 645 -10.42 -18.15 -15.01
N SER A 646 -10.28 -18.92 -13.94
CA SER A 646 -9.46 -20.15 -13.88
C SER A 646 -9.90 -21.28 -14.81
N HIS A 647 -11.14 -21.31 -15.30
CA HIS A 647 -11.61 -22.34 -16.23
C HIS A 647 -11.11 -22.14 -17.67
N VAL A 648 -10.48 -20.99 -17.98
CA VAL A 648 -9.83 -20.70 -19.27
C VAL A 648 -8.31 -20.70 -19.06
N PRO A 649 -7.51 -21.49 -19.79
CA PRO A 649 -6.08 -21.59 -19.53
C PRO A 649 -5.34 -20.34 -20.03
N ILE A 650 -4.30 -19.93 -19.30
CA ILE A 650 -3.35 -18.90 -19.75
C ILE A 650 -2.27 -19.55 -20.62
N SER A 651 -1.68 -20.65 -20.14
CA SER A 651 -0.60 -21.35 -20.81
C SER A 651 -1.02 -22.75 -21.29
N PRO A 652 -0.50 -23.25 -22.43
CA PRO A 652 -0.70 -24.64 -22.86
C PRO A 652 -0.19 -25.68 -21.85
N ARG A 653 0.70 -25.27 -20.94
CA ARG A 653 1.26 -26.15 -19.89
C ARG A 653 0.30 -26.38 -18.72
N GLN A 654 -0.74 -25.56 -18.58
CA GLN A 654 -1.71 -25.70 -17.49
C GLN A 654 -2.62 -26.89 -17.71
N LYS A 655 -2.72 -27.76 -16.70
CA LYS A 655 -3.79 -28.76 -16.62
C LYS A 655 -4.95 -28.13 -15.86
N LEU A 656 -6.09 -28.01 -16.53
CA LEU A 656 -7.33 -27.52 -15.91
C LEU A 656 -8.33 -28.65 -15.78
N ASP A 657 -9.04 -28.68 -14.66
CA ASP A 657 -10.20 -29.53 -14.49
C ASP A 657 -11.30 -29.09 -15.46
N LYS A 658 -11.77 -30.03 -16.28
CA LYS A 658 -12.86 -29.77 -17.22
C LYS A 658 -14.15 -29.55 -16.44
N LYS A 659 -14.59 -28.29 -16.32
CA LYS A 659 -15.90 -27.95 -15.77
C LYS A 659 -17.00 -28.30 -16.77
N ASP A 660 -18.05 -28.97 -16.32
CA ASP A 660 -19.13 -29.49 -17.17
C ASP A 660 -19.81 -28.43 -18.05
N PHE A 661 -19.94 -27.21 -17.55
CA PHE A 661 -20.58 -26.12 -18.30
C PHE A 661 -19.76 -25.68 -19.52
N THR A 662 -18.43 -25.78 -19.47
CA THR A 662 -17.55 -25.40 -20.59
C THR A 662 -17.86 -26.24 -21.83
N ALA A 663 -18.14 -27.53 -21.63
CA ALA A 663 -18.58 -28.44 -22.68
C ALA A 663 -20.02 -28.15 -23.09
N THR A 664 -20.93 -27.92 -22.13
CA THR A 664 -22.35 -27.60 -22.41
C THR A 664 -22.51 -26.40 -23.34
N PHE A 665 -21.72 -25.34 -23.14
CA PHE A 665 -21.79 -24.12 -23.96
C PHE A 665 -20.75 -24.06 -25.08
N ALA A 666 -19.97 -25.13 -25.28
CA ALA A 666 -18.89 -25.22 -26.26
C ALA A 666 -17.93 -24.01 -26.22
N LEU A 667 -17.53 -23.62 -25.01
CA LEU A 667 -16.69 -22.45 -24.78
C LEU A 667 -15.32 -22.62 -25.44
N ASP A 668 -14.77 -21.50 -25.91
CA ASP A 668 -13.41 -21.48 -26.45
C ASP A 668 -12.40 -21.39 -25.30
N ILE A 669 -11.78 -22.53 -25.00
CA ILE A 669 -10.76 -22.72 -23.95
C ILE A 669 -9.33 -22.76 -24.52
N THR A 670 -9.09 -22.22 -25.72
CA THR A 670 -7.72 -22.10 -26.23
C THR A 670 -6.86 -21.25 -25.27
N PRO A 671 -5.64 -21.67 -24.92
CA PRO A 671 -4.76 -20.92 -24.03
C PRO A 671 -4.49 -19.47 -24.49
N LEU A 672 -4.43 -18.54 -23.53
CA LEU A 672 -4.18 -17.12 -23.81
C LEU A 672 -2.88 -16.90 -24.59
N GLU A 673 -1.79 -17.61 -24.26
CA GLU A 673 -0.52 -17.49 -24.98
C GLU A 673 -0.65 -17.79 -26.49
N ILE A 674 -1.58 -18.66 -26.88
CA ILE A 674 -1.84 -18.96 -28.29
C ILE A 674 -2.74 -17.87 -28.86
N LYS A 675 -3.84 -17.55 -28.18
CA LYS A 675 -4.82 -16.56 -28.65
C LYS A 675 -4.27 -15.14 -28.75
N ALA A 676 -3.43 -14.72 -27.81
CA ALA A 676 -2.76 -13.42 -27.88
C ALA A 676 -1.81 -13.34 -29.08
N ARG A 677 -1.06 -14.41 -29.38
CA ARG A 677 -0.23 -14.46 -30.59
C ARG A 677 -1.05 -14.41 -31.88
N GLU A 678 -2.20 -15.08 -31.90
CA GLU A 678 -3.14 -15.02 -33.02
C GLU A 678 -3.76 -13.63 -33.20
N GLU A 679 -4.19 -12.95 -32.14
CA GLU A 679 -4.91 -11.67 -32.23
C GLU A 679 -4.01 -10.46 -32.50
N PHE A 680 -2.73 -10.55 -32.14
CA PHE A 680 -1.75 -9.47 -32.31
C PHE A 680 -0.78 -9.64 -33.49
N GLU A 681 -0.93 -10.69 -34.32
CA GLU A 681 -0.32 -10.89 -35.65
C GLU A 681 0.94 -10.01 -35.93
N ASP A 682 2.06 -10.26 -35.22
CA ASP A 682 3.38 -9.58 -35.30
C ASP A 682 3.75 -8.59 -34.17
N ASP A 683 2.84 -8.21 -33.28
CA ASP A 683 3.14 -7.35 -32.12
C ASP A 683 3.35 -8.17 -30.83
N GLU A 684 4.56 -8.72 -30.69
CA GLU A 684 4.94 -9.52 -29.53
C GLU A 684 4.83 -8.73 -28.21
N LYS A 685 5.04 -7.41 -28.25
CA LYS A 685 4.99 -6.56 -27.06
C LYS A 685 3.56 -6.50 -26.50
N TRP A 686 2.57 -6.25 -27.36
CA TRP A 686 1.17 -6.22 -26.94
C TRP A 686 0.65 -7.58 -26.48
N ALA A 687 1.12 -8.68 -27.09
CA ALA A 687 0.82 -10.02 -26.61
C ALA A 687 1.36 -10.25 -25.18
N LYS A 688 2.63 -9.88 -24.91
CA LYS A 688 3.24 -9.98 -23.57
C LYS A 688 2.49 -9.16 -22.53
N LEU A 689 2.19 -7.90 -22.83
CA LEU A 689 1.40 -7.01 -21.97
C LEU A 689 0.04 -7.63 -21.62
N THR A 690 -0.68 -8.12 -22.63
CA THR A 690 -2.02 -8.71 -22.46
C THR A 690 -1.97 -9.96 -21.58
N ILE A 691 -0.97 -10.82 -21.78
CA ILE A 691 -0.75 -12.01 -20.94
C ILE A 691 -0.50 -11.59 -19.50
N MET A 692 0.41 -10.64 -19.27
CA MET A 692 0.72 -10.18 -17.91
C MET A 692 -0.47 -9.53 -17.21
N ALA A 693 -1.25 -8.70 -17.91
CA ALA A 693 -2.45 -8.08 -17.36
C ALA A 693 -3.50 -9.14 -16.96
N ALA A 694 -3.67 -10.20 -17.76
CA ALA A 694 -4.56 -11.31 -17.43
C ALA A 694 -4.08 -12.13 -16.22
N LYS A 695 -2.77 -12.40 -16.14
CA LYS A 695 -2.15 -13.08 -14.98
C LYS A 695 -2.39 -12.30 -13.69
N TRP A 696 -2.14 -10.99 -13.72
CA TRP A 696 -2.37 -10.12 -12.57
C TRP A 696 -3.85 -9.99 -12.20
N LEU A 697 -4.74 -9.72 -13.17
CA LEU A 697 -6.17 -9.60 -12.88
C LEU A 697 -6.73 -10.89 -12.26
N ARG A 698 -6.33 -12.07 -12.74
CA ARG A 698 -6.73 -13.35 -12.15
C ARG A 698 -6.36 -13.44 -10.68
N PHE A 699 -5.11 -13.16 -10.34
CA PHE A 699 -4.64 -13.24 -8.95
C PHE A 699 -5.28 -12.18 -8.07
N ILE A 700 -5.40 -10.94 -8.56
CA ILE A 700 -5.97 -9.81 -7.82
C ILE A 700 -7.46 -10.04 -7.53
N ASP A 701 -8.24 -10.51 -8.52
CA ASP A 701 -9.64 -10.89 -8.34
C ASP A 701 -9.80 -12.08 -7.38
N GLY A 702 -8.98 -13.13 -7.57
CA GLY A 702 -8.98 -14.31 -6.69
C GLY A 702 -8.60 -14.00 -5.23
N ALA A 703 -7.88 -12.90 -4.98
CA ALA A 703 -7.51 -12.44 -3.64
C ALA A 703 -8.55 -11.51 -2.98
N ASP A 704 -9.64 -11.14 -3.66
CA ASP A 704 -10.68 -10.28 -3.08
C ASP A 704 -11.51 -11.05 -2.04
N VAL A 705 -11.56 -10.51 -0.82
CA VAL A 705 -12.15 -11.18 0.35
C VAL A 705 -13.67 -11.20 0.33
N GLN A 706 -14.33 -10.42 -0.51
CA GLN A 706 -15.79 -10.30 -0.57
C GLN A 706 -16.49 -10.02 0.79
N ALA A 707 -15.76 -9.51 1.79
CA ALA A 707 -16.22 -9.30 3.18
C ALA A 707 -17.47 -8.40 3.28
N ASP A 708 -17.61 -7.44 2.34
CA ASP A 708 -18.76 -6.54 2.22
C ASP A 708 -20.11 -7.27 2.11
N ARG A 709 -20.13 -8.57 1.77
CA ARG A 709 -21.36 -9.40 1.80
C ARG A 709 -21.92 -9.59 3.22
N THR A 710 -21.17 -9.22 4.25
CA THR A 710 -21.48 -9.47 5.67
C THR A 710 -21.21 -8.22 6.53
N VAL A 711 -21.62 -7.05 6.01
CA VAL A 711 -21.41 -5.69 6.55
C VAL A 711 -21.37 -5.62 8.08
N ASP A 712 -22.39 -6.14 8.75
CA ASP A 712 -22.44 -6.33 10.19
C ASP A 712 -23.26 -7.59 10.54
N GLU A 713 -23.28 -8.00 11.81
CA GLU A 713 -23.99 -9.21 12.25
C GLU A 713 -25.50 -9.15 12.00
N SER A 714 -26.11 -7.96 12.17
CA SER A 714 -27.54 -7.76 11.96
C SER A 714 -27.90 -7.87 10.47
N PHE A 715 -27.04 -7.31 9.60
CA PHE A 715 -27.15 -7.41 8.15
C PHE A 715 -26.97 -8.85 7.69
N SER A 716 -25.93 -9.55 8.19
CA SER A 716 -25.66 -10.95 7.84
C SER A 716 -26.84 -11.85 8.22
N LYS A 717 -27.34 -11.72 9.45
CA LYS A 717 -28.52 -12.47 9.92
C LYS A 717 -29.76 -12.14 9.10
N MET A 718 -29.95 -10.88 8.73
CA MET A 718 -31.08 -10.49 7.89
C MET A 718 -30.95 -11.05 6.47
N ARG A 719 -29.75 -11.05 5.90
CA ARG A 719 -29.46 -11.64 4.58
C ARG A 719 -29.74 -13.14 4.58
N GLU A 720 -29.28 -13.89 5.59
CA GLU A 720 -29.57 -15.32 5.72
C GLU A 720 -31.07 -15.60 5.80
N ASN A 721 -31.78 -14.88 6.68
CA ASN A 721 -33.22 -15.04 6.84
C ASN A 721 -33.99 -14.68 5.56
N ARG A 722 -33.56 -13.63 4.85
CA ARG A 722 -34.17 -13.22 3.58
C ARG A 722 -33.96 -14.28 2.50
N THR A 723 -32.74 -14.81 2.36
CA THR A 723 -32.43 -15.89 1.41
C THR A 723 -33.23 -17.16 1.72
N ALA A 724 -33.37 -17.52 3.01
CA ALA A 724 -34.17 -18.67 3.42
C ALA A 724 -35.66 -18.48 3.08
N TYR A 725 -36.22 -17.30 3.39
CA TYR A 725 -37.61 -16.95 3.03
C TYR A 725 -37.84 -17.04 1.51
N GLU A 726 -36.94 -16.48 0.70
CA GLU A 726 -37.04 -16.53 -0.76
C GLU A 726 -37.00 -17.95 -1.30
N ILE A 727 -36.13 -18.82 -0.77
CA ILE A 727 -36.11 -20.24 -1.15
C ILE A 727 -37.45 -20.90 -0.81
N LEU A 728 -37.95 -20.72 0.41
CA LEU A 728 -39.21 -21.35 0.85
C LEU A 728 -40.40 -20.90 0.00
N THR A 729 -40.50 -19.61 -0.34
CA THR A 729 -41.55 -19.11 -1.23
C THR A 729 -41.45 -19.72 -2.63
N ILE A 730 -40.25 -19.83 -3.21
CA ILE A 730 -40.08 -20.47 -4.52
C ILE A 730 -40.47 -21.96 -4.47
N ILE A 731 -40.20 -22.64 -3.36
CA ILE A 731 -40.60 -24.04 -3.16
C ILE A 731 -42.13 -24.17 -3.07
N GLU A 732 -42.80 -23.28 -2.33
CA GLU A 732 -44.28 -23.27 -2.24
C GLU A 732 -44.93 -23.09 -3.61
N ASP A 733 -44.41 -22.17 -4.44
CA ASP A 733 -44.89 -21.97 -5.81
C ASP A 733 -44.70 -23.25 -6.67
N LEU A 734 -43.56 -23.94 -6.50
CA LEU A 734 -43.24 -25.19 -7.21
C LEU A 734 -44.07 -26.39 -6.75
N GLU A 735 -44.53 -26.44 -5.50
CA GLU A 735 -45.35 -27.54 -4.99
C GLU A 735 -46.71 -27.65 -5.69
N SER A 736 -47.18 -26.56 -6.30
CA SER A 736 -48.38 -26.55 -7.13
C SER A 736 -48.19 -27.21 -8.52
N ASP A 737 -46.94 -27.51 -8.91
CA ASP A 737 -46.58 -28.04 -10.22
C ASP A 737 -46.22 -29.54 -10.17
N ASN A 738 -46.94 -30.34 -10.95
CA ASN A 738 -46.75 -31.80 -11.03
C ASN A 738 -45.62 -32.22 -11.99
N GLN A 739 -44.92 -31.29 -12.64
CA GLN A 739 -43.91 -31.58 -13.67
C GLN A 739 -42.47 -31.78 -13.14
N ILE A 740 -42.27 -31.86 -11.81
CA ILE A 740 -40.93 -31.99 -11.22
C ILE A 740 -40.50 -33.46 -11.12
N ASP A 741 -39.34 -33.79 -11.69
CA ASP A 741 -38.71 -35.11 -11.59
C ASP A 741 -38.46 -35.53 -10.11
N ASN A 742 -38.48 -36.84 -9.83
CA ASN A 742 -38.33 -37.36 -8.46
C ASN A 742 -37.01 -36.94 -7.77
N LYS A 743 -35.90 -36.92 -8.52
CA LYS A 743 -34.56 -36.59 -7.99
C LYS A 743 -34.47 -35.12 -7.51
N PRO A 744 -34.80 -34.10 -8.31
CA PRO A 744 -34.83 -32.72 -7.82
C PRO A 744 -35.89 -32.51 -6.74
N ARG A 745 -37.06 -33.15 -6.83
CA ARG A 745 -38.10 -33.08 -5.79
C ARG A 745 -37.58 -33.54 -4.42
N GLN A 746 -36.82 -34.63 -4.36
CA GLN A 746 -36.20 -35.10 -3.12
C GLN A 746 -35.24 -34.05 -2.53
N LYS A 747 -34.35 -33.47 -3.34
CA LYS A 747 -33.39 -32.45 -2.89
C LYS A 747 -34.04 -31.14 -2.46
N ILE A 748 -35.12 -30.74 -3.13
CA ILE A 748 -35.93 -29.59 -2.73
C ILE A 748 -36.55 -29.81 -1.33
N ASN A 749 -37.08 -31.02 -1.08
CA ASN A 749 -37.63 -31.35 0.24
C ASN A 749 -36.56 -31.36 1.34
N GLU A 750 -35.37 -31.91 1.06
CA GLU A 750 -34.23 -31.86 1.99
C GLU A 750 -33.87 -30.40 2.37
N ILE A 751 -33.85 -29.49 1.39
CA ILE A 751 -33.62 -28.06 1.61
C ILE A 751 -34.75 -27.44 2.44
N LYS A 752 -36.02 -27.72 2.08
CA LYS A 752 -37.22 -27.19 2.78
C LYS A 752 -37.22 -27.58 4.25
N ASP A 753 -36.99 -28.85 4.55
CA ASP A 753 -36.98 -29.39 5.91
C ASP A 753 -35.87 -28.74 6.73
N LYS A 754 -34.68 -28.57 6.14
CA LYS A 754 -33.55 -27.95 6.81
C LYS A 754 -33.82 -26.48 7.13
N LEU A 755 -34.25 -25.69 6.16
CA LEU A 755 -34.56 -24.27 6.36
C LEU A 755 -35.69 -24.07 7.38
N SER A 756 -36.69 -24.96 7.38
CA SER A 756 -37.81 -24.91 8.33
C SER A 756 -37.39 -25.25 9.77
N SER A 757 -36.36 -26.08 9.94
CA SER A 757 -35.81 -26.46 11.26
C SER A 757 -34.91 -25.40 11.89
N CYS A 758 -34.31 -24.51 11.09
CA CYS A 758 -33.35 -23.50 11.54
C CYS A 758 -34.00 -22.17 11.95
N LYS A 759 -34.93 -22.19 12.91
CA LYS A 759 -35.57 -20.97 13.47
C LYS A 759 -34.60 -20.21 14.39
N GLY A 760 -33.62 -19.51 13.82
CA GLY A 760 -32.67 -18.69 14.58
C GLY A 760 -31.39 -18.26 13.84
N GLY A 761 -31.13 -18.82 12.66
CA GLY A 761 -29.90 -18.64 11.87
C GLY A 761 -29.42 -19.98 11.33
N ILE A 762 -28.58 -19.96 10.28
CA ILE A 762 -28.07 -21.20 9.66
C ILE A 762 -26.69 -21.53 10.22
N ASN A 763 -26.56 -22.67 10.91
CA ASN A 763 -25.26 -23.15 11.40
C ASN A 763 -24.41 -23.80 10.28
N ARG A 764 -23.13 -24.07 10.53
CA ARG A 764 -22.20 -24.59 9.50
C ARG A 764 -22.60 -25.94 8.94
N GLU A 765 -22.98 -26.90 9.80
CA GLU A 765 -23.45 -28.22 9.35
C GLU A 765 -24.62 -28.09 8.37
N SER A 766 -25.58 -27.22 8.71
CA SER A 766 -26.73 -26.93 7.86
C SER A 766 -26.31 -26.26 6.56
N ALA A 767 -25.38 -25.30 6.59
CA ALA A 767 -24.87 -24.65 5.39
C ALA A 767 -24.14 -25.62 4.45
N VAL A 768 -23.38 -26.57 4.99
CA VAL A 768 -22.68 -27.62 4.21
C VAL A 768 -23.68 -28.59 3.58
N GLU A 769 -24.72 -28.99 4.31
CA GLU A 769 -25.79 -29.84 3.76
C GLU A 769 -26.61 -29.13 2.68
N LEU A 770 -26.91 -27.84 2.88
CA LEU A 770 -27.58 -27.00 1.89
C LEU A 770 -26.72 -26.84 0.62
N ASP A 771 -25.40 -26.64 0.75
CA ASP A 771 -24.49 -26.58 -0.41
C ASP A 771 -24.46 -27.91 -1.18
N LYS A 772 -24.39 -29.05 -0.49
CA LYS A 772 -24.46 -30.38 -1.13
C LYS A 772 -25.75 -30.58 -1.92
N SER A 773 -26.89 -30.24 -1.31
CA SER A 773 -28.21 -30.37 -1.95
C SER A 773 -28.36 -29.40 -3.13
N GLY A 774 -27.92 -28.15 -2.96
CA GLY A 774 -27.89 -27.14 -4.00
C GLY A 774 -27.02 -27.56 -5.19
N LYS A 775 -25.83 -28.12 -4.95
CA LYS A 775 -24.95 -28.64 -6.00
C LYS A 775 -25.61 -29.75 -6.83
N CYS A 776 -26.33 -30.67 -6.19
CA CYS A 776 -27.09 -31.70 -6.92
C CYS A 776 -28.20 -31.12 -7.81
N LEU A 777 -28.88 -30.05 -7.36
CA LEU A 777 -29.88 -29.36 -8.16
C LEU A 777 -29.25 -28.60 -9.33
N GLU A 778 -28.11 -27.94 -9.11
CA GLU A 778 -27.35 -27.23 -10.14
C GLU A 778 -26.88 -28.19 -11.26
N GLU A 779 -26.38 -29.38 -10.91
CA GLU A 779 -26.03 -30.43 -11.88
C GLU A 779 -27.23 -30.85 -12.74
N TYR A 780 -28.42 -30.96 -12.13
CA TYR A 780 -29.65 -31.25 -12.86
C TYR A 780 -30.02 -30.12 -13.84
N VAL A 781 -29.90 -28.85 -13.43
CA VAL A 781 -30.13 -27.69 -14.30
C VAL A 781 -29.19 -27.74 -15.50
N TYR A 782 -27.89 -27.98 -15.30
CA TYR A 782 -26.92 -28.10 -16.38
C TYR A 782 -27.23 -29.23 -17.36
N LEU A 783 -27.73 -30.38 -16.87
CA LEU A 783 -28.20 -31.47 -17.72
C LEU A 783 -29.36 -31.03 -18.61
N LYS A 784 -30.38 -30.36 -18.04
CA LYS A 784 -31.53 -29.85 -18.81
C LYS A 784 -31.15 -28.80 -19.84
N ILE A 785 -30.21 -27.92 -19.51
CA ILE A 785 -29.68 -26.94 -20.48
C ILE A 785 -28.93 -27.63 -21.62
N ARG A 786 -28.12 -28.65 -21.30
CA ARG A 786 -27.42 -29.44 -22.32
C ARG A 786 -28.40 -30.17 -23.25
N GLU A 787 -29.47 -30.76 -22.69
CA GLU A 787 -30.57 -31.36 -23.47
C GLU A 787 -31.23 -30.32 -24.39
N ALA A 788 -31.57 -29.15 -23.87
CA ALA A 788 -32.17 -28.04 -24.63
C ALA A 788 -31.28 -27.55 -25.79
N LEU A 789 -29.97 -27.51 -25.58
CA LEU A 789 -29.02 -27.10 -26.61
C LEU A 789 -28.84 -28.19 -27.67
N ASN A 790 -28.71 -29.45 -27.27
CA ASN A 790 -28.52 -30.59 -28.18
C ASN A 790 -29.76 -30.87 -29.04
N GLN A 791 -30.96 -30.80 -28.45
CA GLN A 791 -32.23 -31.00 -29.16
C GLN A 791 -32.69 -29.76 -29.93
N ASN A 792 -31.97 -28.65 -29.77
CA ASN A 792 -32.31 -27.33 -30.28
C ASN A 792 -33.65 -26.77 -29.77
N ASP A 793 -34.21 -27.30 -28.68
CA ASP A 793 -35.48 -26.88 -28.09
C ASP A 793 -35.27 -26.08 -26.80
N LEU A 794 -35.39 -24.75 -26.86
CA LEU A 794 -35.25 -23.88 -25.68
C LEU A 794 -36.47 -23.91 -24.75
N SER A 795 -37.61 -24.48 -25.17
CA SER A 795 -38.78 -24.60 -24.30
C SER A 795 -38.53 -25.51 -23.09
N LEU A 796 -37.51 -26.38 -23.19
CA LEU A 796 -37.00 -27.19 -22.09
C LEU A 796 -36.41 -26.36 -20.94
N ILE A 797 -36.03 -25.10 -21.19
CA ILE A 797 -35.61 -24.14 -20.16
C ILE A 797 -36.83 -23.34 -19.67
N ASN A 798 -37.80 -24.07 -19.12
CA ASN A 798 -39.07 -23.55 -18.64
C ASN A 798 -38.97 -22.91 -17.24
N GLY A 799 -40.12 -22.44 -16.71
CA GLY A 799 -40.21 -21.83 -15.39
C GLY A 799 -39.73 -22.75 -14.26
N VAL A 800 -39.99 -24.06 -14.36
CA VAL A 800 -39.57 -25.05 -13.36
C VAL A 800 -38.04 -25.12 -13.27
N VAL A 801 -37.34 -25.24 -14.40
CA VAL A 801 -35.86 -25.28 -14.43
C VAL A 801 -35.26 -24.00 -13.85
N ARG A 802 -35.84 -22.82 -14.17
CA ARG A 802 -35.40 -21.53 -13.64
C ARG A 802 -35.59 -21.44 -12.12
N SER A 803 -36.73 -21.88 -11.61
CA SER A 803 -37.00 -21.92 -10.17
C SER A 803 -36.06 -22.88 -9.44
N ILE A 804 -35.75 -24.05 -10.03
CA ILE A 804 -34.76 -24.99 -9.49
C ILE A 804 -33.37 -24.34 -9.45
N ASP A 805 -32.95 -23.61 -10.48
CA ASP A 805 -31.66 -22.94 -10.49
C ASP A 805 -31.57 -21.84 -9.43
N LYS A 806 -32.64 -21.06 -9.22
CA LYS A 806 -32.71 -20.07 -8.14
C LYS A 806 -32.56 -20.73 -6.76
N ILE A 807 -33.25 -21.84 -6.53
CA ILE A 807 -33.12 -22.61 -5.27
C ILE A 807 -31.68 -23.11 -5.12
N ALA A 808 -31.15 -23.77 -6.15
CA ALA A 808 -29.80 -24.32 -6.16
C ALA A 808 -28.77 -23.24 -5.81
N PHE A 809 -28.79 -22.12 -6.53
CA PHE A 809 -27.86 -21.02 -6.33
C PHE A 809 -27.94 -20.44 -4.92
N LYS A 810 -29.16 -20.12 -4.45
CA LYS A 810 -29.38 -19.51 -3.13
C LYS A 810 -28.98 -20.45 -1.99
N SER A 811 -29.26 -21.75 -2.10
CA SER A 811 -28.85 -22.75 -1.09
C SER A 811 -27.34 -22.83 -0.93
N ARG A 812 -26.58 -22.64 -2.01
CA ARG A 812 -25.11 -22.63 -1.96
C ARG A 812 -24.53 -21.35 -1.35
N GLN A 813 -25.28 -20.24 -1.32
CA GLN A 813 -24.80 -18.99 -0.74
C GLN A 813 -24.59 -19.06 0.78
N PHE A 814 -25.30 -19.92 1.51
CA PHE A 814 -25.15 -20.00 2.98
C PHE A 814 -23.73 -20.39 3.41
N LYS A 815 -23.12 -21.38 2.74
CA LYS A 815 -21.72 -21.75 2.99
C LYS A 815 -20.77 -20.60 2.65
N HIS A 816 -21.08 -19.89 1.56
CA HIS A 816 -20.31 -18.72 1.12
C HIS A 816 -20.37 -17.58 2.16
N PHE A 817 -21.54 -17.23 2.66
CA PHE A 817 -21.72 -16.19 3.68
C PHE A 817 -20.91 -16.48 4.94
N GLN A 818 -20.90 -17.73 5.42
CA GLN A 818 -20.11 -18.13 6.60
C GLN A 818 -18.59 -18.05 6.37
N LYS A 819 -18.12 -18.43 5.18
CA LYS A 819 -16.70 -18.34 4.84
C LYS A 819 -16.24 -16.88 4.83
N HIS A 820 -17.00 -16.01 4.16
CA HIS A 820 -16.64 -14.61 3.97
C HIS A 820 -17.01 -13.71 5.16
N SER A 821 -17.84 -14.17 6.10
CA SER A 821 -18.15 -13.42 7.33
C SER A 821 -16.97 -13.27 8.27
N LEU A 822 -15.99 -14.18 8.19
CA LEU A 822 -14.89 -14.28 9.14
C LEU A 822 -13.59 -13.66 8.63
N VAL A 823 -13.45 -13.46 7.32
CA VAL A 823 -12.27 -12.80 6.75
C VAL A 823 -12.57 -11.31 6.59
N SER A 824 -11.84 -10.47 7.32
CA SER A 824 -12.01 -9.01 7.26
C SER A 824 -11.36 -8.44 6.01
N TYR A 825 -10.08 -8.74 5.79
CA TYR A 825 -9.30 -8.25 4.66
C TYR A 825 -8.07 -9.14 4.40
N ILE A 826 -7.59 -9.08 3.15
CA ILE A 826 -6.31 -9.61 2.73
C ILE A 826 -5.45 -8.42 2.34
N TYR A 827 -4.26 -8.33 2.91
CA TYR A 827 -3.35 -7.22 2.69
C TYR A 827 -1.95 -7.75 2.34
N PRO A 828 -1.35 -7.37 1.20
CA PRO A 828 0.01 -7.77 0.89
C PRO A 828 0.97 -7.10 1.87
N ARG A 829 1.86 -7.88 2.49
CA ARG A 829 2.90 -7.37 3.40
C ARG A 829 4.28 -7.55 2.80
N LEU A 830 5.16 -6.63 3.18
CA LEU A 830 6.57 -6.65 2.84
C LEU A 830 7.36 -7.44 3.88
N PHE A 831 7.70 -8.68 3.55
CA PHE A 831 8.88 -9.34 4.08
C PHE A 831 9.49 -10.14 2.93
N ILE A 832 10.81 -10.14 2.78
CA ILE A 832 11.47 -10.90 1.71
C ILE A 832 12.48 -11.81 2.41
N GLU A 833 12.09 -13.05 2.62
CA GLU A 833 12.96 -14.02 3.26
C GLU A 833 14.12 -14.36 2.29
N LYS A 834 15.35 -14.03 2.69
CA LYS A 834 16.62 -14.39 2.01
C LYS A 834 16.73 -13.99 0.53
N SER A 835 16.69 -12.68 0.23
CA SER A 835 17.14 -12.17 -1.08
C SER A 835 18.63 -12.49 -1.28
N LYS A 836 19.01 -13.26 -2.31
CA LYS A 836 20.42 -13.45 -2.66
C LYS A 836 20.79 -12.35 -3.66
N ASN A 837 21.52 -11.33 -3.23
CA ASN A 837 22.08 -10.24 -4.05
C ASN A 837 21.08 -9.17 -4.52
N GLY A 838 20.09 -8.79 -3.70
CA GLY A 838 19.13 -7.74 -4.06
C GLY A 838 18.02 -8.19 -5.02
N ASP A 839 18.13 -9.39 -5.61
CA ASP A 839 17.01 -10.08 -6.26
C ASP A 839 16.10 -10.68 -5.18
N LEU A 840 14.84 -10.28 -5.19
CA LEU A 840 13.80 -10.86 -4.35
C LEU A 840 13.81 -12.39 -4.57
N ASP A 841 13.82 -13.18 -3.50
CA ASP A 841 13.55 -14.63 -3.57
C ASP A 841 12.04 -14.85 -3.81
N GLY A 842 11.49 -14.15 -4.81
CA GLY A 842 10.10 -13.98 -5.25
C GLY A 842 8.98 -14.39 -4.30
N LYS A 843 9.07 -14.16 -3.00
CA LYS A 843 8.05 -14.56 -2.04
C LYS A 843 7.16 -13.34 -1.75
N LEU A 844 5.88 -13.42 -2.08
CA LEU A 844 4.88 -12.40 -1.73
C LEU A 844 4.12 -12.84 -0.47
N PHE A 845 4.14 -12.03 0.58
CA PHE A 845 3.41 -12.31 1.80
C PHE A 845 2.02 -11.67 1.75
N LEU A 846 0.99 -12.44 2.09
CA LEU A 846 -0.39 -11.98 2.22
C LEU A 846 -0.82 -12.13 3.67
N THR A 847 -1.12 -11.02 4.34
CA THR A 847 -1.74 -11.06 5.66
C THR A 847 -3.25 -11.15 5.51
N VAL A 848 -3.83 -12.22 6.04
CA VAL A 848 -5.27 -12.43 6.14
C VAL A 848 -5.69 -12.07 7.56
N LYS A 849 -6.51 -11.04 7.73
CA LYS A 849 -7.05 -10.71 9.04
C LYS A 849 -8.42 -11.35 9.23
N LEU A 850 -8.54 -12.18 10.26
CA LEU A 850 -9.82 -12.74 10.69
C LEU A 850 -10.52 -11.78 11.68
N ASP A 851 -11.85 -11.65 11.56
CA ASP A 851 -12.66 -10.77 12.42
C ASP A 851 -12.87 -11.43 13.78
N SER A 852 -12.12 -10.96 14.79
CA SER A 852 -12.19 -11.47 16.15
C SER A 852 -13.48 -11.11 16.88
N TYR A 853 -14.26 -10.12 16.42
CA TYR A 853 -15.50 -9.68 17.10
C TYR A 853 -16.73 -10.50 16.71
N LYS A 854 -16.71 -11.13 15.52
CA LYS A 854 -17.74 -12.07 15.07
C LYS A 854 -17.50 -13.51 15.55
N THR A 855 -16.54 -13.71 16.47
CA THR A 855 -16.15 -15.03 16.93
C THR A 855 -17.34 -15.74 17.57
N VAL A 856 -17.87 -16.69 16.81
CA VAL A 856 -18.40 -17.94 17.33
C VAL A 856 -17.45 -18.41 18.44
N SER A 857 -18.00 -18.90 19.53
CA SER A 857 -17.26 -19.53 20.64
C SER A 857 -16.47 -20.79 20.24
N ASP A 858 -16.14 -20.95 18.96
CA ASP A 858 -15.64 -22.15 18.31
C ASP A 858 -14.36 -21.83 17.52
N LYS A 859 -13.22 -21.91 18.21
CA LYS A 859 -11.88 -21.68 17.63
C LYS A 859 -11.52 -22.70 16.55
N ALA A 860 -12.19 -23.87 16.49
CA ALA A 860 -11.95 -24.86 15.45
C ALA A 860 -12.40 -24.36 14.07
N LEU A 861 -13.48 -23.57 14.04
CA LEU A 861 -14.02 -22.95 12.84
C LEU A 861 -13.06 -21.92 12.22
N GLU A 862 -12.39 -21.12 13.06
CA GLU A 862 -11.43 -20.10 12.65
C GLU A 862 -10.25 -20.74 11.90
N ILE A 863 -9.73 -21.86 12.40
CA ILE A 863 -8.58 -22.56 11.80
C ILE A 863 -8.97 -23.32 10.52
N GLU A 864 -10.18 -23.87 10.45
CA GLU A 864 -10.66 -24.51 9.22
C GLU A 864 -10.81 -23.50 8.07
N ILE A 865 -11.35 -22.31 8.37
CA ILE A 865 -11.50 -21.23 7.40
C ILE A 865 -10.14 -20.65 7.02
N ASP A 866 -9.23 -20.50 7.97
CA ASP A 866 -7.82 -20.18 7.70
C ASP A 866 -7.21 -21.13 6.66
N ARG A 867 -7.36 -22.45 6.86
CA ARG A 867 -6.88 -23.46 5.92
C ARG A 867 -7.52 -23.32 4.53
N GLU A 868 -8.85 -23.19 4.47
CA GLU A 868 -9.56 -23.04 3.20
C GLU A 868 -9.13 -21.78 2.43
N VAL A 869 -8.99 -20.64 3.12
CA VAL A 869 -8.55 -19.38 2.50
C VAL A 869 -7.10 -19.49 2.00
N ARG A 870 -6.23 -20.15 2.76
CA ARG A 870 -4.84 -20.42 2.35
C ARG A 870 -4.76 -21.27 1.08
N GLU A 871 -5.54 -22.35 1.05
CA GLU A 871 -5.62 -23.26 -0.10
C GLU A 871 -6.10 -22.52 -1.35
N ASP A 872 -7.19 -21.75 -1.24
CA ASP A 872 -7.74 -20.98 -2.36
C ASP A 872 -6.77 -19.94 -2.92
N LEU A 873 -6.13 -19.14 -2.05
CA LEU A 873 -5.18 -18.11 -2.49
C LEU A 873 -3.95 -18.71 -3.17
N THR A 874 -3.46 -19.84 -2.65
CA THR A 874 -2.34 -20.57 -3.24
C THR A 874 -2.72 -21.12 -4.61
N GLU A 875 -3.91 -21.71 -4.71
CA GLU A 875 -4.41 -22.25 -5.97
C GLU A 875 -4.61 -21.15 -7.03
N GLU A 876 -5.18 -20.00 -6.66
CA GLU A 876 -5.36 -18.86 -7.58
C GLU A 876 -4.02 -18.25 -8.01
N PHE A 877 -3.03 -18.17 -7.12
CA PHE A 877 -1.67 -17.72 -7.48
C PHE A 877 -0.98 -18.69 -8.46
N GLU A 878 -1.06 -20.00 -8.21
CA GLU A 878 -0.51 -21.01 -9.11
C GLU A 878 -1.19 -20.99 -10.49
N LYS A 879 -2.52 -20.87 -10.51
CA LYS A 879 -3.32 -20.76 -11.75
C LYS A 879 -3.06 -19.44 -12.49
N ALA A 880 -2.56 -18.40 -11.82
CA ALA A 880 -2.14 -17.16 -12.46
C ALA A 880 -0.76 -17.25 -13.12
N LEU A 881 0.06 -18.27 -12.84
CA LEU A 881 1.42 -18.44 -13.39
C LEU A 881 2.32 -17.21 -13.16
N LEU A 882 2.13 -16.52 -12.05
CA LEU A 882 2.99 -15.40 -11.65
C LEU A 882 4.37 -15.92 -11.18
N SER A 883 4.43 -17.17 -10.70
CA SER A 883 5.66 -17.89 -10.28
C SER A 883 6.79 -17.91 -11.30
N GLU A 884 6.47 -17.71 -12.58
CA GLU A 884 7.46 -17.64 -13.67
C GLU A 884 8.22 -16.28 -13.70
N HIS A 885 7.70 -15.24 -13.03
CA HIS A 885 8.16 -13.84 -13.09
C HIS A 885 8.79 -13.41 -11.74
N SER A 886 8.68 -12.15 -11.34
CA SER A 886 9.31 -11.63 -10.10
C SER A 886 8.78 -12.28 -8.81
N VAL A 887 7.51 -12.69 -8.76
CA VAL A 887 6.94 -13.39 -7.59
C VAL A 887 6.94 -14.88 -7.88
N LYS A 888 7.86 -15.64 -7.28
CA LYS A 888 8.03 -17.10 -7.37
C LYS A 888 7.03 -17.91 -6.54
N ARG A 889 6.64 -17.42 -5.36
CA ARG A 889 5.72 -18.10 -4.43
C ARG A 889 4.96 -17.09 -3.57
N ILE A 890 3.86 -17.51 -2.96
CA ILE A 890 3.19 -16.74 -1.92
C ILE A 890 3.37 -17.39 -0.55
N ASP A 891 3.27 -16.59 0.49
CA ASP A 891 3.12 -17.05 1.86
C ASP A 891 1.98 -16.28 2.51
N ILE A 892 1.30 -16.94 3.42
CA ILE A 892 0.04 -16.43 3.96
C ILE A 892 0.20 -16.38 5.47
N ASP A 893 0.12 -15.18 6.03
CA ASP A 893 0.13 -14.97 7.47
C ASP A 893 -1.30 -14.64 7.90
N THR A 894 -1.85 -15.43 8.83
CA THR A 894 -3.21 -15.22 9.32
C THR A 894 -3.26 -14.77 10.78
N GLY A 895 -2.09 -14.49 11.36
CA GLY A 895 -1.95 -14.05 12.74
C GLY A 895 -2.23 -15.15 13.78
N VAL A 896 -2.35 -16.42 13.38
CA VAL A 896 -2.48 -17.56 14.28
C VAL A 896 -1.08 -18.08 14.63
N ASN A 897 -0.69 -18.00 15.90
CA ASN A 897 0.61 -18.49 16.36
C ASN A 897 0.65 -20.02 16.30
N ARG A 898 1.68 -20.62 15.72
CA ARG A 898 1.90 -22.07 15.77
C ARG A 898 2.97 -22.41 16.79
N VAL A 899 2.58 -23.18 17.80
CA VAL A 899 3.46 -23.62 18.89
C VAL A 899 3.73 -25.12 18.79
N LEU A 900 5.01 -25.49 18.70
CA LEU A 900 5.44 -26.88 18.87
C LEU A 900 5.69 -27.15 20.36
N LEU A 901 4.92 -28.05 20.96
CA LEU A 901 5.21 -28.62 22.27
C LEU A 901 5.91 -29.97 22.09
N THR A 902 7.10 -30.13 22.65
CA THR A 902 7.85 -31.38 22.53
C THR A 902 8.60 -31.74 23.80
N PRO A 903 8.59 -33.02 24.24
CA PRO A 903 9.53 -33.47 25.24
C PRO A 903 10.93 -33.63 24.61
N LEU A 904 11.97 -33.33 25.38
CA LEU A 904 13.36 -33.54 25.00
C LEU A 904 14.08 -34.35 26.07
N GLY A 905 14.85 -35.34 25.62
CA GLY A 905 15.77 -36.11 26.45
C GLY A 905 17.16 -36.10 25.81
N ASN A 906 17.95 -37.15 26.07
CA ASN A 906 19.32 -37.23 25.53
C ASN A 906 19.39 -37.47 24.01
N SER A 907 18.27 -37.85 23.38
CA SER A 907 18.19 -38.03 21.93
C SER A 907 17.97 -36.71 21.20
N LYS A 908 19.07 -36.06 20.82
CA LYS A 908 19.10 -34.75 20.14
C LYS A 908 18.34 -34.73 18.78
N GLY A 909 18.29 -35.88 18.09
CA GLY A 909 17.70 -36.00 16.76
C GLY A 909 16.19 -35.77 16.67
N VAL A 910 15.46 -35.91 17.79
CA VAL A 910 13.99 -35.71 17.82
C VAL A 910 13.62 -34.26 17.53
N LEU A 911 14.17 -33.32 18.32
CA LEU A 911 13.92 -31.90 18.13
C LEU A 911 14.50 -31.40 16.80
N TYR A 912 15.69 -31.88 16.41
CA TYR A 912 16.28 -31.58 15.11
C TYR A 912 15.36 -31.99 13.95
N THR A 913 14.80 -33.21 14.00
CA THR A 913 13.88 -33.73 12.99
C THR A 913 12.61 -32.88 12.88
N LEU A 914 12.00 -32.51 14.01
CA LEU A 914 10.79 -31.68 14.01
C LEU A 914 11.05 -30.31 13.39
N ILE A 915 12.13 -29.63 13.79
CA ILE A 915 12.49 -28.32 13.24
C ILE A 915 12.71 -28.43 11.71
N LYS A 916 13.47 -29.43 11.25
CA LYS A 916 13.72 -29.63 9.82
C LYS A 916 12.48 -30.05 9.04
N TRP A 917 11.56 -30.79 9.66
CA TRP A 917 10.31 -31.18 9.03
C TRP A 917 9.42 -29.98 8.73
N PHE A 918 9.31 -29.02 9.64
CA PHE A 918 8.58 -27.77 9.38
C PHE A 918 9.26 -26.88 8.32
N ASP A 919 10.59 -26.92 8.23
CA ASP A 919 11.37 -26.18 7.21
C ASP A 919 11.16 -26.74 5.78
N GLN A 920 10.89 -28.05 5.64
CA GLN A 920 10.87 -28.73 4.33
C GLN A 920 9.48 -29.03 3.77
N LYS A 921 8.43 -29.09 4.60
CA LYS A 921 7.09 -29.50 4.15
C LYS A 921 6.38 -28.33 3.46
N SER A 922 6.30 -28.37 2.12
CA SER A 922 5.75 -27.29 1.28
C SER A 922 4.34 -26.81 1.62
N ASN A 923 3.55 -27.61 2.36
CA ASN A 923 2.18 -27.28 2.78
C ASN A 923 2.04 -27.11 4.31
N CYS A 924 3.15 -26.93 5.05
CA CYS A 924 3.12 -26.75 6.50
C CYS A 924 3.83 -25.43 6.88
N PRO A 925 3.10 -24.43 7.41
CA PRO A 925 3.72 -23.20 7.88
C PRO A 925 4.79 -23.46 8.96
N PRO A 926 5.83 -22.60 9.05
CA PRO A 926 6.87 -22.70 10.06
C PRO A 926 6.30 -22.59 11.47
N VAL A 927 7.06 -23.09 12.45
CA VAL A 927 6.70 -22.97 13.87
C VAL A 927 7.17 -21.63 14.39
N ASP A 928 6.26 -20.82 14.94
CA ASP A 928 6.57 -19.50 15.50
C ASP A 928 7.28 -19.60 16.84
N LYS A 929 6.94 -20.63 17.63
CA LYS A 929 7.47 -20.84 18.97
C LYS A 929 7.58 -22.33 19.29
N ILE A 930 8.69 -22.74 19.90
CA ILE A 930 8.88 -24.10 20.41
C ILE A 930 8.88 -24.06 21.93
N ILE A 931 8.04 -24.86 22.56
CA ILE A 931 8.08 -25.10 24.00
C ILE A 931 8.62 -26.51 24.22
N VAL A 932 9.76 -26.61 24.90
CA VAL A 932 10.43 -27.88 25.17
C VAL A 932 10.27 -28.25 26.64
N LEU A 933 9.66 -29.40 26.91
CA LEU A 933 9.71 -30.02 28.24
C LEU A 933 10.98 -30.87 28.35
N THR A 934 11.90 -30.50 29.23
CA THR A 934 13.23 -31.14 29.34
C THR A 934 13.65 -31.36 30.79
N SER A 935 14.71 -32.16 31.02
CA SER A 935 15.46 -32.18 32.28
C SER A 935 16.60 -31.16 32.26
N GLU A 936 17.16 -30.84 33.43
CA GLU A 936 18.32 -29.95 33.56
C GLU A 936 19.57 -30.46 32.83
N GLU A 937 19.71 -31.79 32.72
CA GLU A 937 20.81 -32.42 31.99
C GLU A 937 20.64 -32.25 30.47
N SER A 938 19.46 -32.59 29.93
CA SER A 938 19.18 -32.52 28.50
C SER A 938 19.04 -31.08 27.99
N ARG A 939 18.72 -30.12 28.88
CA ARG A 939 18.65 -28.67 28.58
C ARG A 939 19.94 -28.14 27.96
N LYS A 940 21.10 -28.67 28.37
CA LYS A 940 22.42 -28.25 27.88
C LYS A 940 22.64 -28.51 26.39
N ALA A 941 21.86 -29.41 25.79
CA ALA A 941 21.95 -29.74 24.36
C ALA A 941 21.08 -28.84 23.47
N LEU A 942 20.18 -28.02 24.03
CA LEU A 942 19.22 -27.23 23.27
C LEU A 942 19.89 -26.26 22.29
N ASP A 943 20.85 -25.47 22.78
CA ASP A 943 21.53 -24.45 21.96
C ASP A 943 22.25 -25.08 20.76
N GLU A 944 22.88 -26.25 20.97
CA GLU A 944 23.54 -27.01 19.92
C GLU A 944 22.53 -27.53 18.88
N ILE A 945 21.41 -28.11 19.33
CA ILE A 945 20.36 -28.66 18.44
C ILE A 945 19.75 -27.56 17.58
N VAL A 946 19.36 -26.45 18.21
CA VAL A 946 18.69 -25.32 17.57
C VAL A 946 19.62 -24.67 16.54
N SER A 947 20.90 -24.47 16.90
CA SER A 947 21.92 -23.97 15.99
C SER A 947 22.15 -24.91 14.79
N LYS A 948 22.31 -26.22 15.03
CA LYS A 948 22.45 -27.23 13.98
C LYS A 948 21.23 -27.31 13.05
N ALA A 949 20.04 -27.10 13.58
CA ALA A 949 18.80 -27.10 12.80
C ALA A 949 18.59 -25.80 12.01
N GLY A 950 19.30 -24.71 12.37
CA GLY A 950 19.16 -23.40 11.74
C GLY A 950 17.94 -22.62 12.24
N PHE A 951 17.53 -22.83 13.50
CA PHE A 951 16.36 -22.18 14.09
C PHE A 951 16.78 -21.10 15.11
N GLU A 952 15.93 -20.11 15.35
CA GLU A 952 16.23 -19.01 16.26
C GLU A 952 16.03 -19.41 17.73
N ARG A 953 17.08 -19.22 18.54
CA ARG A 953 17.04 -19.57 19.97
C ARG A 953 16.04 -18.74 20.79
N SER A 954 15.77 -17.49 20.39
CA SER A 954 14.79 -16.59 20.99
C SER A 954 13.36 -17.12 20.92
N LYS A 955 13.07 -17.97 19.93
CA LYS A 955 11.74 -18.59 19.70
C LYS A 955 11.56 -19.92 20.46
N VAL A 956 12.55 -20.35 21.25
CA VAL A 956 12.52 -21.60 22.02
C VAL A 956 12.42 -21.31 23.51
N HIS A 957 11.37 -21.83 24.15
CA HIS A 957 11.18 -21.75 25.60
C HIS A 957 11.32 -23.13 26.23
N GLU A 958 11.95 -23.18 27.39
CA GLU A 958 12.16 -24.41 28.14
C GLU A 958 11.28 -24.45 29.39
N ILE A 959 10.63 -25.60 29.60
CA ILE A 959 10.00 -25.97 30.86
C ILE A 959 10.83 -27.12 31.43
N VAL A 960 11.37 -26.96 32.64
CA VAL A 960 12.28 -27.94 33.24
C VAL A 960 11.52 -28.81 34.25
N ALA A 961 11.47 -30.11 34.00
CA ALA A 961 11.00 -31.10 34.96
C ALA A 961 12.11 -31.36 36.00
N GLN A 962 11.82 -31.16 37.29
CA GLN A 962 12.80 -31.37 38.37
C GLN A 962 13.12 -32.87 38.50
N ASN A 963 12.09 -33.71 38.47
CA ASN A 963 12.24 -35.16 38.41
C ASN A 963 11.74 -35.72 37.08
N PRO A 964 12.63 -35.91 36.08
CA PRO A 964 12.24 -36.39 34.76
C PRO A 964 11.81 -37.86 34.74
N PHE A 965 11.91 -38.63 35.82
CA PHE A 965 11.54 -40.06 35.82
C PHE A 965 10.25 -40.36 36.59
N SER A 966 9.95 -39.61 37.65
CA SER A 966 8.79 -39.88 38.52
C SER A 966 8.11 -38.64 39.10
N GLY A 967 8.31 -37.45 38.48
CA GLY A 967 7.75 -36.17 38.91
C GLY A 967 6.24 -35.98 38.73
N PHE A 968 5.41 -37.02 38.88
CA PHE A 968 3.95 -36.96 38.62
C PHE A 968 3.22 -35.87 39.43
N SER A 969 3.73 -35.50 40.60
CA SER A 969 3.22 -34.38 41.42
C SER A 969 3.50 -33.00 40.83
N GLU A 970 4.42 -32.88 39.87
CA GLU A 970 4.83 -31.60 39.25
C GLU A 970 3.95 -31.21 38.06
N VAL A 971 3.16 -32.13 37.51
CA VAL A 971 2.41 -31.95 36.25
C VAL A 971 1.49 -30.72 36.28
N GLU A 972 0.84 -30.45 37.41
CA GLU A 972 -0.01 -29.27 37.59
C GLU A 972 0.78 -27.96 37.46
N ALA A 973 1.93 -27.88 38.14
CA ALA A 973 2.80 -26.70 38.09
C ALA A 973 3.39 -26.49 36.69
N LEU A 974 3.82 -27.58 36.03
CA LEU A 974 4.34 -27.52 34.67
C LEU A 974 3.25 -27.08 33.67
N SER A 975 1.99 -27.48 33.89
CA SER A 975 0.85 -27.07 33.06
C SER A 975 0.52 -25.58 33.18
N GLU A 976 0.67 -24.99 34.37
CA GLU A 976 0.49 -23.55 34.56
C GLU A 976 1.64 -22.74 33.93
N GLN A 977 2.88 -23.22 34.01
CA GLN A 977 4.00 -22.60 33.27
C GLN A 977 3.79 -22.66 31.77
N PHE A 978 3.32 -23.79 31.24
CA PHE A 978 2.96 -23.94 29.84
C PHE A 978 1.91 -22.90 29.42
N LYS A 979 0.82 -22.74 30.18
CA LYS A 979 -0.22 -21.73 29.90
C LYS A 979 0.33 -20.31 29.81
N GLN A 980 1.24 -19.92 30.70
CA GLN A 980 1.83 -18.57 30.69
C GLN A 980 2.68 -18.28 29.45
N LEU A 981 3.23 -19.32 28.82
CA LEU A 981 4.08 -19.20 27.64
C LEU A 981 3.29 -19.20 26.32
N CYS A 982 2.00 -19.53 26.36
CA CYS A 982 1.12 -19.65 25.21
C CYS A 982 0.54 -18.29 24.81
N PRO A 983 0.77 -17.82 23.56
CA PRO A 983 0.11 -16.63 23.03
C PRO A 983 -1.42 -16.80 22.92
N ALA A 984 -2.14 -15.68 22.85
CA ALA A 984 -3.51 -15.70 22.36
C ALA A 984 -3.54 -16.20 20.89
N ASN A 985 -4.62 -16.90 20.50
CA ASN A 985 -4.82 -17.47 19.16
C ASN A 985 -3.67 -18.38 18.70
N THR A 986 -3.54 -19.56 19.34
CA THR A 986 -2.45 -20.52 19.09
C THR A 986 -2.95 -21.86 18.55
N SER A 987 -2.34 -22.38 17.48
CA SER A 987 -2.43 -23.77 17.04
C SER A 987 -1.27 -24.59 17.61
N PHE A 988 -1.52 -25.82 18.06
CA PHE A 988 -0.48 -26.65 18.68
C PHE A 988 -0.11 -27.85 17.83
N VAL A 989 1.20 -28.06 17.68
CA VAL A 989 1.73 -29.37 17.27
C VAL A 989 2.40 -29.98 18.48
N VAL A 990 1.99 -31.19 18.85
CA VAL A 990 2.41 -31.85 20.08
C VAL A 990 3.15 -33.11 19.70
N ASN A 991 4.45 -33.12 19.90
CA ASN A 991 5.25 -34.31 19.72
C ASN A 991 5.12 -35.22 20.95
N LEU A 992 4.76 -36.48 20.72
CA LEU A 992 4.57 -37.48 21.77
C LEU A 992 5.81 -38.38 21.97
N THR A 993 6.91 -38.09 21.30
CA THR A 993 8.16 -38.89 21.32
C THR A 993 9.36 -38.10 21.82
N GLY A 994 10.38 -38.78 22.33
CA GLY A 994 11.53 -38.13 22.96
C GLY A 994 11.33 -37.87 24.46
N GLY A 995 12.38 -37.48 25.16
CA GLY A 995 12.36 -37.41 26.62
C GLY A 995 12.21 -38.80 27.28
N THR A 996 11.85 -38.78 28.56
CA THR A 996 11.47 -39.97 29.34
C THR A 996 9.97 -40.22 29.21
N SER A 997 9.52 -41.42 29.60
CA SER A 997 8.09 -41.75 29.64
C SER A 997 7.27 -40.77 30.49
N PHE A 998 7.84 -40.24 31.57
CA PHE A 998 7.19 -39.21 32.39
C PHE A 998 7.03 -37.88 31.64
N MET A 999 8.04 -37.42 30.91
CA MET A 999 7.93 -36.16 30.14
C MET A 999 6.91 -36.29 28.99
N GLN A 1000 6.84 -37.45 28.34
CA GLN A 1000 5.79 -37.75 27.34
C GLN A 1000 4.39 -37.71 27.97
N TYR A 1001 4.23 -38.31 29.16
CA TYR A 1001 3.00 -38.24 29.93
C TYR A 1001 2.64 -36.80 30.32
N ALA A 1002 3.60 -36.02 30.81
CA ALA A 1002 3.39 -34.63 31.23
C ALA A 1002 2.97 -33.74 30.05
N VAL A 1003 3.63 -33.83 28.89
CA VAL A 1003 3.23 -33.13 27.66
C VAL A 1003 1.80 -33.49 27.27
N THR A 1004 1.43 -34.76 27.32
CA THR A 1004 0.06 -35.20 27.01
C THR A 1004 -0.95 -34.58 27.97
N ARG A 1005 -0.68 -34.59 29.29
CA ARG A 1005 -1.55 -34.02 30.31
C ARG A 1005 -1.68 -32.50 30.25
N MET A 1006 -0.58 -31.79 29.97
CA MET A 1006 -0.60 -30.33 29.76
C MET A 1006 -1.58 -29.96 28.66
N MET A 1007 -1.54 -30.71 27.56
CA MET A 1007 -2.39 -30.46 26.41
C MET A 1007 -3.84 -30.81 26.67
N GLU A 1008 -4.13 -31.97 27.27
CA GLU A 1008 -5.50 -32.34 27.66
C GLU A 1008 -6.14 -31.29 28.59
N LYS A 1009 -5.36 -30.79 29.57
CA LYS A 1009 -5.82 -29.74 30.48
C LYS A 1009 -6.05 -28.42 29.73
N PHE A 1010 -5.14 -28.07 28.83
CA PHE A 1010 -5.26 -26.86 28.02
C PHE A 1010 -6.47 -26.90 27.08
N GLU A 1011 -6.73 -28.02 26.40
CA GLU A 1011 -7.93 -28.22 25.57
C GLU A 1011 -9.21 -28.01 26.36
N LYS A 1012 -9.27 -28.58 27.57
CA LYS A 1012 -10.43 -28.50 28.46
C LYS A 1012 -10.69 -27.08 28.96
N ASP A 1013 -9.63 -26.33 29.28
CA ASP A 1013 -9.73 -24.97 29.84
C ASP A 1013 -10.00 -23.90 28.77
N GLN A 1014 -9.63 -24.12 27.50
CA GLN A 1014 -9.65 -23.10 26.44
C GLN A 1014 -10.61 -23.39 25.26
N GLY A 1015 -11.38 -24.47 25.32
CA GLY A 1015 -12.48 -24.73 24.38
C GLY A 1015 -12.05 -25.22 23.00
N GLY A 1016 -11.23 -26.27 22.93
CA GLY A 1016 -10.98 -27.01 21.67
C GLY A 1016 -10.01 -26.33 20.69
N ASN A 1017 -8.74 -26.19 21.05
CA ASN A 1017 -7.71 -25.81 20.09
C ASN A 1017 -7.40 -27.00 19.16
N GLN A 1018 -7.07 -26.75 17.88
CA GLN A 1018 -6.52 -27.82 17.03
C GLN A 1018 -5.16 -28.25 17.59
N ILE A 1019 -5.10 -29.50 18.05
CA ILE A 1019 -3.89 -30.20 18.43
C ILE A 1019 -3.57 -31.21 17.35
N THR A 1020 -2.45 -31.01 16.66
CA THR A 1020 -1.87 -32.06 15.82
C THR A 1020 -0.89 -32.87 16.64
N LYS A 1021 -1.20 -34.13 16.89
CA LYS A 1021 -0.28 -35.05 17.58
C LYS A 1021 0.67 -35.66 16.57
N VAL A 1022 1.97 -35.64 16.85
CA VAL A 1022 2.98 -36.19 15.97
C VAL A 1022 3.92 -37.13 16.71
N PHE A 1023 4.46 -38.10 15.99
CA PHE A 1023 5.54 -38.97 16.42
C PHE A 1023 6.75 -38.75 15.52
N THR A 1024 7.92 -38.64 16.13
CA THR A 1024 9.19 -38.73 15.40
C THR A 1024 9.66 -40.18 15.40
N VAL A 1025 10.01 -40.69 14.23
CA VAL A 1025 10.48 -42.07 14.03
C VAL A 1025 11.80 -42.02 13.29
N ASP A 1026 12.87 -42.43 13.95
CA ASP A 1026 14.16 -42.66 13.32
C ASP A 1026 14.38 -44.17 13.19
N ARG A 1027 14.39 -44.67 11.95
CA ARG A 1027 14.51 -46.10 11.64
C ARG A 1027 15.94 -46.64 11.75
N ARG A 1028 16.93 -45.78 11.94
CA ARG A 1028 18.35 -46.16 12.12
C ARG A 1028 18.56 -46.83 13.47
N SER A 1029 19.65 -47.58 13.63
CA SER A 1029 19.95 -48.23 14.91
C SER A 1029 20.24 -47.22 16.03
N GLN A 1030 20.01 -47.58 17.30
CA GLN A 1030 20.29 -46.67 18.43
C GLN A 1030 21.76 -46.21 18.49
N ALA A 1031 22.69 -47.08 18.07
CA ALA A 1031 24.11 -46.74 18.00
C ALA A 1031 24.39 -45.67 16.94
N GLU A 1032 23.78 -45.79 15.76
CA GLU A 1032 23.89 -44.79 14.68
C GLU A 1032 23.23 -43.46 15.08
N GLN A 1033 22.05 -43.49 15.69
CA GLN A 1033 21.37 -42.27 16.16
C GLN A 1033 22.21 -41.50 17.20
N LYS A 1034 22.96 -42.23 18.05
CA LYS A 1034 23.82 -41.61 19.07
C LYS A 1034 25.09 -41.01 18.46
N ASN A 1035 25.68 -41.68 17.47
CA ASN A 1035 26.90 -41.23 16.80
C ASN A 1035 26.62 -40.09 15.80
N GLU A 1036 25.48 -40.12 15.12
CA GLU A 1036 25.04 -39.15 14.12
C GLU A 1036 23.61 -38.65 14.38
N PRO A 1037 23.42 -37.82 15.43
CA PRO A 1037 22.08 -37.40 15.85
C PRO A 1037 21.43 -36.35 14.95
N TYR A 1038 22.18 -35.66 14.09
CA TYR A 1038 21.69 -34.55 13.25
C TYR A 1038 21.30 -34.99 11.84
N VAL A 1039 20.60 -36.11 11.75
CA VAL A 1039 20.02 -36.62 10.50
C VAL A 1039 18.51 -36.65 10.69
N MET A 1040 17.78 -36.17 9.69
CA MET A 1040 16.33 -36.04 9.75
C MET A 1040 15.67 -37.42 9.70
N GLY A 1041 14.84 -37.72 10.69
CA GLY A 1041 13.97 -38.90 10.71
C GLY A 1041 12.62 -38.66 10.02
N GLU A 1042 11.69 -39.61 10.19
CA GLU A 1042 10.30 -39.52 9.74
C GLU A 1042 9.43 -38.84 10.81
N VAL A 1043 8.41 -38.09 10.39
CA VAL A 1043 7.37 -37.55 11.29
C VAL A 1043 6.03 -38.10 10.84
N VAL A 1044 5.30 -38.71 11.77
CA VAL A 1044 3.99 -39.34 11.54
C VAL A 1044 2.94 -38.57 12.33
N GLU A 1045 1.93 -38.04 11.65
CA GLU A 1045 0.75 -37.43 12.28
C GLU A 1045 -0.19 -38.54 12.78
N VAL A 1046 -0.75 -38.37 13.97
CA VAL A 1046 -1.63 -39.33 14.61
C VAL A 1046 -3.01 -38.70 14.80
N PRO A 1047 -4.10 -39.42 14.46
CA PRO A 1047 -5.47 -38.91 14.58
C PRO A 1047 -5.91 -38.57 16.00
#